data_AF-F4KHQ8-F1
#
_entry.id   AF-F4KHQ8-F1
#
_cell.length_a   1.000
_cell.length_b   1.000
_cell.length_c   1.000
_cell.angle_alpha   90.00
_cell.angle_beta   90.00
_cell.angle_gamma   90.00
#
_symmetry.space_group_name_H-M   'P 1'
#
loop_
_entity.id
_entity.type
_entity.pdbx_description
1 polymer ?
#
loop_
_entity_poly.entity_id
_entity_poly.type
_entity_poly.pdbx_seq_one_letter_code
_entity_poly.pdbx_strand_id
1 'polypeptide(L)'
;MTRWSMSMHCTLFLLFLLRLTCIFSDSDYLMGLGSYDITGPAADVNMMGYANMEQVASGVHFRLRARAFIVAEPYKKRIAFVNLDAGMASQLVTIKVIERLKQRYGELYTEENVAISGTHTHAGPGGYLQYILYLVTSLGFVHQSFNALVDGIEQSIIQAHENLRPGSILINKGELLDAGVNRSPSAYLNNPAHERSKYEYDVDKEMTLVKFVDDQWGPVARIMEDWFERENGCRSVDVESPRRVSSIISDPYDQDLMEMASSLLSTGGKTVTRMSSVARRVRSRFRHADKPRFVSAFCQTNCGDVSPNVLGAFCIDTGLPCEFNQSTCGGKNEQCYGRGPGYPDEFESTRIIGERQFKKAADLFTKASEEIQGKVDYRHAYVDFSQLEVTINGQNGGSEVVKTCPAAMGFGFAAGTTDGPGAFDFKQGDDQGNPFWRLVRNLLKNPTEEQVRCQRPKPILLDTGEMKQPYDWAPSILPVQILRIGQLVILCVPGEFTTMAGRRLRDAVKTVLKEGSNGREFSVVIAGLTNSYSQYIATFEEYQVQRYEGASTLYGPHTLSGYIQEFKKLANDLLSAQTTDPGPQPPDLLHKQISLLTPVVADMTPIGTAFGDVTSDVPRLSKFRKGADIVRVQFRSANPRNDLMTEGTFALVERWLEGRETWVPVYDDDDFCLRFKWSRPFKLSTQSTATIEWRIPETASPGVYRITHFGSAKTPISSIHHFSGSSSAFVVY
;
A
#
# COMPACT_ATOMS: atom_id res chain seq x y z
N MET A 1 38.50 89.07 -21.90
CA MET A 1 39.80 88.64 -22.50
C MET A 1 39.96 87.14 -22.23
N THR A 2 40.55 86.37 -23.17
CA THR A 2 41.20 85.03 -23.03
C THR A 2 40.58 83.91 -22.16
N ARG A 3 40.68 82.61 -22.50
CA ARG A 3 40.78 81.83 -23.76
C ARG A 3 40.85 80.33 -23.36
N TRP A 4 40.02 79.45 -23.95
CA TRP A 4 40.33 78.08 -24.46
C TRP A 4 41.04 77.03 -23.53
N SER A 5 41.06 75.70 -23.77
CA SER A 5 40.21 74.72 -24.47
C SER A 5 40.84 73.30 -24.31
N MET A 6 40.05 72.20 -24.38
CA MET A 6 40.48 70.80 -24.66
C MET A 6 41.38 70.06 -23.63
N SER A 7 41.48 68.71 -23.59
CA SER A 7 40.53 67.62 -23.96
C SER A 7 41.04 66.25 -23.44
N MET A 8 40.12 65.29 -23.23
CA MET A 8 40.25 63.80 -23.30
C MET A 8 41.46 63.08 -22.67
N HIS A 9 41.18 62.00 -21.93
CA HIS A 9 41.38 60.61 -22.43
C HIS A 9 40.57 59.58 -21.61
N CYS A 10 40.44 58.37 -22.16
CA CYS A 10 39.77 57.19 -21.59
C CYS A 10 40.53 56.64 -20.34
N THR A 11 40.07 55.65 -19.56
CA THR A 11 39.42 54.39 -19.94
C THR A 11 38.72 53.71 -18.75
N LEU A 12 37.89 52.70 -19.04
CA LEU A 12 37.17 51.79 -18.14
C LEU A 12 37.85 51.52 -16.77
N PHE A 13 37.04 51.56 -15.71
CA PHE A 13 37.10 50.47 -14.73
C PHE A 13 35.72 49.84 -14.58
N LEU A 14 35.64 48.54 -14.79
CA LEU A 14 34.38 47.82 -14.93
C LEU A 14 33.86 47.46 -13.53
N LEU A 15 32.73 48.05 -13.11
CA LEU A 15 32.03 47.62 -11.89
C LEU A 15 31.32 46.29 -12.13
N PHE A 16 32.12 45.22 -12.20
CA PHE A 16 31.68 43.84 -12.36
C PHE A 16 31.12 43.31 -11.04
N LEU A 17 30.06 43.97 -10.54
CA LEU A 17 29.17 43.38 -9.56
C LEU A 17 28.56 42.14 -10.21
N LEU A 18 29.01 40.97 -9.78
CA LEU A 18 28.41 39.71 -10.21
C LEU A 18 26.92 39.77 -9.85
N ARG A 19 26.07 39.86 -10.88
CA ARG A 19 24.74 39.28 -10.77
C ARG A 19 24.94 37.78 -10.58
N LEU A 20 24.99 37.33 -9.33
CA LEU A 20 24.44 36.02 -9.00
C LEU A 20 22.95 36.10 -9.34
N THR A 21 22.63 35.82 -10.60
CA THR A 21 21.34 35.27 -10.96
C THR A 21 21.29 33.87 -10.35
N CYS A 22 21.04 33.82 -9.04
CA CYS A 22 20.37 32.67 -8.46
C CYS A 22 19.08 32.52 -9.27
N ILE A 23 19.05 31.50 -10.12
CA ILE A 23 17.80 31.02 -10.71
C ILE A 23 17.09 30.32 -9.56
N PHE A 24 16.48 31.12 -8.69
CA PHE A 24 15.36 30.63 -7.89
C PHE A 24 14.33 30.13 -8.89
N SER A 25 13.88 28.89 -8.73
CA SER A 25 12.64 28.49 -9.37
C SER A 25 11.54 29.38 -8.79
N ASP A 26 10.72 29.99 -9.63
CA ASP A 26 9.60 30.85 -9.21
C ASP A 26 8.41 29.96 -8.78
N SER A 27 8.71 28.92 -8.00
CA SER A 27 7.79 27.87 -7.59
C SER A 27 7.16 28.24 -6.26
N ASP A 28 5.90 28.68 -6.33
CA ASP A 28 5.03 29.08 -5.20
C ASP A 28 4.66 27.92 -4.24
N TYR A 29 5.46 26.85 -4.15
CA TYR A 29 5.18 25.70 -3.28
C TYR A 29 6.22 25.48 -2.18
N LEU A 30 5.72 25.20 -0.99
CA LEU A 30 6.44 24.51 0.07
C LEU A 30 6.04 23.03 0.06
N MET A 31 7.03 22.15 -0.02
CA MET A 31 6.87 20.71 -0.05
C MET A 31 7.40 20.08 1.24
N GLY A 32 6.67 19.13 1.82
CA GLY A 32 7.03 18.43 3.05
C GLY A 32 6.99 16.92 2.87
N LEU A 33 7.98 16.19 3.40
CA LEU A 33 8.16 14.75 3.15
C LEU A 33 8.43 13.99 4.45
N GLY A 34 7.70 12.91 4.70
CA GLY A 34 7.84 12.09 5.91
C GLY A 34 7.54 10.62 5.68
N SER A 35 8.16 9.73 6.47
CA SER A 35 7.83 8.30 6.43
C SER A 35 8.15 7.56 7.72
N TYR A 36 7.12 6.90 8.25
CA TYR A 36 7.13 6.20 9.54
C TYR A 36 6.73 4.72 9.39
N ASP A 37 7.05 3.91 10.39
CA ASP A 37 6.72 2.48 10.49
C ASP A 37 5.29 2.29 11.01
N ILE A 38 4.42 1.62 10.23
CA ILE A 38 3.05 1.25 10.61
C ILE A 38 2.89 -0.27 10.77
N THR A 39 4.00 -1.01 10.88
CA THR A 39 3.96 -2.48 10.99
C THR A 39 3.25 -2.90 12.27
N GLY A 40 2.06 -3.50 12.10
CA GLY A 40 1.25 -4.03 13.19
C GLY A 40 1.76 -5.37 13.74
N PRO A 41 0.91 -6.15 14.43
CA PRO A 41 1.29 -7.40 15.07
C PRO A 41 1.76 -8.47 14.08
N ALA A 42 3.06 -8.79 14.12
CA ALA A 42 3.72 -9.79 13.26
C ALA A 42 3.45 -11.26 13.66
N ALA A 43 2.46 -11.52 14.51
CA ALA A 43 2.08 -12.85 14.98
C ALA A 43 0.61 -12.88 15.40
N ASP A 44 -0.03 -14.06 15.34
CA ASP A 44 -1.34 -14.38 15.93
C ASP A 44 -2.56 -13.58 15.44
N VAL A 45 -2.41 -12.71 14.45
CA VAL A 45 -3.47 -11.85 13.91
C VAL A 45 -3.66 -12.15 12.43
N ASN A 46 -4.91 -12.38 12.00
CA ASN A 46 -5.23 -12.58 10.60
C ASN A 46 -4.87 -11.36 9.76
N MET A 47 -4.36 -11.60 8.55
CA MET A 47 -4.09 -10.55 7.57
C MET A 47 -5.39 -9.99 7.00
N MET A 48 -5.33 -8.73 6.57
CA MET A 48 -6.42 -8.04 5.87
C MET A 48 -6.27 -8.26 4.36
N GLY A 49 -7.37 -8.45 3.65
CA GLY A 49 -7.36 -8.84 2.23
C GLY A 49 -8.27 -10.04 1.98
N TYR A 50 -7.68 -11.22 1.78
CA TYR A 50 -8.33 -12.46 1.30
C TYR A 50 -9.41 -13.08 2.22
N ALA A 51 -9.82 -12.40 3.30
CA ALA A 51 -10.84 -12.85 4.26
C ALA A 51 -10.61 -14.27 4.86
N ASN A 52 -9.38 -14.80 4.80
CA ASN A 52 -9.08 -16.18 5.16
C ASN A 52 -8.76 -16.33 6.66
N MET A 53 -9.52 -17.19 7.35
CA MET A 53 -9.33 -17.53 8.78
C MET A 53 -7.98 -18.21 9.07
N GLU A 54 -7.35 -18.85 8.08
CA GLU A 54 -6.06 -19.53 8.21
C GLU A 54 -4.87 -18.62 7.89
N GLN A 55 -5.08 -17.48 7.23
CA GLN A 55 -4.04 -16.50 6.88
C GLN A 55 -3.65 -15.65 8.09
N VAL A 56 -3.04 -16.28 9.09
CA VAL A 56 -2.56 -15.67 10.33
C VAL A 56 -1.11 -15.20 10.16
N ALA A 57 -0.81 -13.96 10.57
CA ALA A 57 0.55 -13.44 10.56
C ALA A 57 1.49 -14.32 11.40
N SER A 58 2.68 -14.60 10.86
CA SER A 58 3.69 -15.48 11.46
C SER A 58 5.12 -15.00 11.16
N GLY A 59 5.35 -13.69 11.12
CA GLY A 59 6.62 -13.09 10.72
C GLY A 59 6.52 -11.71 10.06
N VAL A 60 7.64 -11.28 9.48
CA VAL A 60 7.81 -10.08 8.66
C VAL A 60 8.72 -10.44 7.48
N HIS A 61 8.32 -10.12 6.25
CA HIS A 61 9.21 -10.15 5.08
C HIS A 61 9.83 -8.78 4.84
N PHE A 62 9.03 -7.72 4.84
CA PHE A 62 9.51 -6.34 4.93
C PHE A 62 8.51 -5.48 5.72
N ARG A 63 8.96 -4.35 6.25
CA ARG A 63 8.16 -3.43 7.09
C ARG A 63 7.11 -2.69 6.27
N LEU A 64 6.01 -2.35 6.94
CA LEU A 64 4.92 -1.53 6.41
C LEU A 64 5.14 -0.06 6.77
N ARG A 65 5.00 0.86 5.81
CA ARG A 65 5.26 2.30 5.98
C ARG A 65 4.05 3.17 5.68
N ALA A 66 3.85 4.19 6.51
CA ALA A 66 3.15 5.40 6.11
C ALA A 66 4.15 6.33 5.39
N ARG A 67 3.70 7.00 4.32
CA ARG A 67 4.50 7.96 3.54
C ARG A 67 3.66 9.20 3.29
N ALA A 68 4.01 10.29 3.95
CA ALA A 68 3.28 11.56 3.89
C ALA A 68 4.00 12.57 2.98
N PHE A 69 3.19 13.26 2.18
CA PHE A 69 3.60 14.27 1.23
C PHE A 69 2.69 15.48 1.44
N ILE A 70 3.28 16.61 1.83
CA ILE A 70 2.58 17.87 2.04
C ILE A 70 2.94 18.83 0.91
N VAL A 71 1.94 19.51 0.37
CA VAL A 71 2.12 20.60 -0.59
C VAL A 71 1.34 21.80 -0.09
N ALA A 72 1.98 22.96 0.00
CA ALA A 72 1.40 24.19 0.51
C ALA A 72 1.78 25.39 -0.34
N GLU A 73 0.84 26.30 -0.61
CA GLU A 73 1.22 27.66 -0.98
C GLU A 73 1.69 28.41 0.29
N PRO A 74 2.76 29.23 0.22
CA PRO A 74 3.21 30.09 1.32
C PRO A 74 2.06 30.87 1.97
N TYR A 75 1.86 30.64 3.27
CA TYR A 75 0.85 31.29 4.11
C TYR A 75 -0.63 31.13 3.68
N LYS A 76 -0.95 30.19 2.79
CA LYS A 76 -2.32 29.92 2.32
C LYS A 76 -2.70 28.44 2.53
N LYS A 77 -3.42 27.84 1.57
CA LYS A 77 -3.87 26.45 1.59
C LYS A 77 -2.70 25.46 1.51
N ARG A 78 -2.88 24.33 2.18
CA ARG A 78 -2.02 23.15 2.10
C ARG A 78 -2.84 21.87 2.01
N ILE A 79 -2.24 20.81 1.51
CA ILE A 79 -2.78 19.45 1.38
C ILE A 79 -1.76 18.49 2.00
N ALA A 80 -2.23 17.43 2.67
CA ALA A 80 -1.39 16.33 3.14
C ALA A 80 -1.91 15.00 2.59
N PHE A 81 -1.20 14.42 1.63
CA PHE A 81 -1.48 13.09 1.08
C PHE A 81 -0.62 12.05 1.78
N VAL A 82 -1.22 10.98 2.31
CA VAL A 82 -0.53 9.88 2.98
C VAL A 82 -0.85 8.56 2.29
N ASN A 83 0.17 7.86 1.81
CA ASN A 83 0.04 6.51 1.27
C ASN A 83 0.53 5.48 2.29
N LEU A 84 -0.28 4.45 2.55
CA LEU A 84 -0.05 3.41 3.55
C LEU A 84 0.26 2.07 2.90
N ASP A 85 1.30 1.37 3.38
CA ASP A 85 1.43 -0.07 3.14
C ASP A 85 0.39 -0.87 3.95
N ALA A 86 -0.88 -0.73 3.58
CA ALA A 86 -2.03 -1.38 4.21
C ALA A 86 -3.09 -1.77 3.16
N GLY A 87 -3.97 -2.71 3.52
CA GLY A 87 -5.02 -3.21 2.61
C GLY A 87 -6.04 -2.14 2.20
N MET A 88 -6.27 -1.12 3.02
CA MET A 88 -7.17 0.00 2.77
C MET A 88 -7.04 1.06 3.86
N ALA A 89 -7.48 2.29 3.59
CA ALA A 89 -7.77 3.25 4.65
C ALA A 89 -8.93 2.79 5.54
N SER A 90 -9.03 3.35 6.74
CA SER A 90 -10.11 3.07 7.69
C SER A 90 -10.71 4.37 8.18
N GLN A 91 -12.03 4.50 8.11
CA GLN A 91 -12.76 5.68 8.54
C GLN A 91 -12.40 6.09 9.98
N LEU A 92 -12.25 5.10 10.87
CA LEU A 92 -11.90 5.35 12.26
C LEU A 92 -10.43 5.75 12.44
N VAL A 93 -9.52 5.20 11.63
CA VAL A 93 -8.12 5.65 11.60
C VAL A 93 -8.05 7.10 11.14
N THR A 94 -8.77 7.45 10.06
CA THR A 94 -8.87 8.83 9.56
C THR A 94 -9.42 9.78 10.63
N ILE A 95 -10.57 9.46 11.26
CA ILE A 95 -11.16 10.26 12.34
C ILE A 95 -10.14 10.52 13.47
N LYS A 96 -9.46 9.47 13.97
CA LYS A 96 -8.50 9.61 15.08
C LYS A 96 -7.17 10.25 14.68
N VAL A 97 -6.77 10.19 13.42
CA VAL A 97 -5.64 10.99 12.89
C VAL A 97 -6.04 12.47 12.84
N ILE A 98 -7.21 12.81 12.29
CA ILE A 98 -7.71 14.20 12.23
C ILE A 98 -7.86 14.79 13.63
N GLU A 99 -8.44 14.07 14.60
CA GLU A 99 -8.57 14.53 15.99
C GLU A 99 -7.20 14.93 16.59
N ARG A 100 -6.17 14.10 16.41
CA ARG A 100 -4.81 14.41 16.92
C ARG A 100 -4.15 15.55 16.17
N LEU A 101 -4.35 15.65 14.85
CA LEU A 101 -3.80 16.75 14.05
C LEU A 101 -4.46 18.09 14.42
N LYS A 102 -5.78 18.12 14.63
CA LYS A 102 -6.49 19.31 15.14
C LYS A 102 -6.03 19.69 16.54
N GLN A 103 -5.78 18.73 17.44
CA GLN A 103 -5.17 18.99 18.75
C GLN A 103 -3.73 19.56 18.68
N ARG A 104 -2.95 19.18 17.66
CA ARG A 104 -1.53 19.56 17.50
C ARG A 104 -1.32 20.86 16.72
N TYR A 105 -2.12 21.10 15.68
CA TYR A 105 -1.93 22.14 14.69
C TYR A 105 -3.18 23.03 14.44
N GLY A 106 -4.29 22.80 15.16
CA GLY A 106 -5.57 23.45 14.90
C GLY A 106 -6.17 23.05 13.54
N GLU A 107 -7.01 23.91 12.96
CA GLU A 107 -7.66 23.69 11.65
C GLU A 107 -6.69 23.75 10.44
N LEU A 108 -5.39 23.53 10.66
CA LEU A 108 -4.37 23.47 9.61
C LEU A 108 -4.42 22.15 8.82
N TYR A 109 -4.93 21.09 9.45
CA TYR A 109 -5.12 19.76 8.89
C TYR A 109 -6.49 19.22 9.28
N THR A 110 -7.35 19.05 8.29
CA THR A 110 -8.76 18.66 8.43
C THR A 110 -9.11 17.57 7.42
N GLU A 111 -10.28 16.98 7.61
CA GLU A 111 -11.01 16.14 6.67
C GLU A 111 -11.11 16.74 5.25
N GLU A 112 -11.00 18.07 5.09
CA GLU A 112 -10.98 18.70 3.76
C GLU A 112 -9.65 18.52 3.01
N ASN A 113 -8.51 18.57 3.72
CA ASN A 113 -7.19 18.70 3.10
C ASN A 113 -6.19 17.57 3.42
N VAL A 114 -6.55 16.63 4.30
CA VAL A 114 -5.80 15.40 4.54
C VAL A 114 -6.45 14.26 3.75
N ALA A 115 -5.65 13.48 3.02
CA ALA A 115 -6.06 12.24 2.38
C ALA A 115 -5.16 11.09 2.84
N ILE A 116 -5.75 9.95 3.18
CA ILE A 116 -5.07 8.75 3.65
C ILE A 116 -5.48 7.59 2.74
N SER A 117 -4.59 7.10 1.88
CA SER A 117 -4.84 6.05 0.88
C SER A 117 -4.05 4.76 1.21
N GLY A 118 -4.60 3.60 0.87
CA GLY A 118 -3.93 2.29 1.03
C GLY A 118 -3.36 1.73 -0.28
N THR A 119 -2.16 1.13 -0.23
CA THR A 119 -1.55 0.40 -1.35
C THR A 119 -2.30 -0.87 -1.76
N HIS A 120 -3.26 -1.31 -0.93
CA HIS A 120 -4.04 -2.54 -1.11
C HIS A 120 -3.24 -3.84 -0.92
N THR A 121 -2.17 -3.79 -0.13
CA THR A 121 -1.42 -5.00 0.26
C THR A 121 -2.27 -5.95 1.11
N HIS A 122 -2.40 -7.20 0.64
CA HIS A 122 -3.11 -8.30 1.30
C HIS A 122 -2.26 -9.05 2.35
N ALA A 123 -1.09 -8.51 2.70
CA ALA A 123 -0.13 -9.10 3.64
C ALA A 123 0.05 -8.28 4.94
N GLY A 124 -0.80 -7.27 5.18
CA GLY A 124 -0.81 -6.49 6.42
C GLY A 124 -1.77 -7.07 7.48
N PRO A 125 -1.50 -6.94 8.78
CA PRO A 125 -2.38 -7.44 9.85
C PRO A 125 -3.70 -6.66 9.93
N GLY A 126 -4.81 -7.37 10.12
CA GLY A 126 -6.16 -6.81 10.16
C GLY A 126 -6.60 -6.22 11.51
N GLY A 127 -7.92 -6.03 11.65
CA GLY A 127 -8.55 -5.57 12.91
C GLY A 127 -8.54 -4.06 13.15
N TYR A 128 -8.33 -3.23 12.12
CA TYR A 128 -8.24 -1.76 12.25
C TYR A 128 -9.43 -1.00 11.59
N LEU A 129 -10.38 -1.72 11.02
CA LEU A 129 -11.65 -1.20 10.47
C LEU A 129 -12.74 -1.27 11.55
N GLN A 130 -13.73 -0.37 11.51
CA GLN A 130 -14.68 -0.21 12.64
C GLN A 130 -16.03 -0.93 12.49
N TYR A 131 -16.31 -1.52 11.34
CA TYR A 131 -17.61 -2.14 11.00
C TYR A 131 -17.52 -3.67 11.00
N ILE A 132 -18.58 -4.36 11.44
CA ILE A 132 -18.53 -5.82 11.72
C ILE A 132 -18.08 -6.65 10.51
N LEU A 133 -18.49 -6.31 9.28
CA LEU A 133 -18.14 -7.04 8.05
C LEU A 133 -16.62 -7.25 7.89
N TYR A 134 -15.82 -6.26 8.30
CA TYR A 134 -14.36 -6.27 8.17
C TYR A 134 -13.64 -6.87 9.38
N LEU A 135 -14.39 -7.25 10.43
CA LEU A 135 -13.86 -7.69 11.72
C LEU A 135 -14.07 -9.18 12.00
N VAL A 136 -14.97 -9.85 11.24
CA VAL A 136 -15.24 -11.29 11.39
C VAL A 136 -13.94 -12.12 11.33
N THR A 137 -13.09 -11.83 10.34
CA THR A 137 -11.89 -12.61 10.03
C THR A 137 -10.70 -12.28 10.91
N SER A 138 -10.64 -11.06 11.46
CA SER A 138 -9.62 -10.64 12.42
C SER A 138 -9.95 -10.99 13.87
N LEU A 139 -11.04 -11.73 14.10
CA LEU A 139 -11.59 -12.07 15.42
C LEU A 139 -11.87 -10.80 16.24
N GLY A 140 -12.46 -9.79 15.59
CA GLY A 140 -12.73 -8.49 16.18
C GLY A 140 -11.60 -7.48 16.00
N PHE A 141 -11.72 -6.36 16.70
CA PHE A 141 -10.81 -5.22 16.61
C PHE A 141 -9.47 -5.52 17.29
N VAL A 142 -8.38 -5.00 16.72
CA VAL A 142 -7.01 -5.27 17.15
C VAL A 142 -6.31 -3.92 17.39
N HIS A 143 -6.35 -3.47 18.64
CA HIS A 143 -5.74 -2.20 19.08
C HIS A 143 -4.26 -2.06 18.68
N GLN A 144 -3.52 -3.17 18.55
CA GLN A 144 -2.13 -3.14 18.10
C GLN A 144 -1.99 -2.68 16.64
N SER A 145 -2.85 -3.18 15.74
CA SER A 145 -2.90 -2.77 14.34
C SER A 145 -3.41 -1.32 14.22
N PHE A 146 -4.49 -1.01 14.94
CA PHE A 146 -5.11 0.31 14.93
C PHE A 146 -4.16 1.42 15.43
N ASN A 147 -3.52 1.21 16.59
CA ASN A 147 -2.60 2.19 17.15
C ASN A 147 -1.37 2.37 16.25
N ALA A 148 -0.78 1.28 15.72
CA ALA A 148 0.37 1.37 14.81
C ALA A 148 0.06 2.23 13.56
N LEU A 149 -1.16 2.12 13.02
CA LEU A 149 -1.62 2.97 11.92
C LEU A 149 -1.80 4.43 12.37
N VAL A 150 -2.60 4.72 13.41
CA VAL A 150 -2.87 6.11 13.85
C VAL A 150 -1.57 6.82 14.27
N ASP A 151 -0.74 6.16 15.10
CA ASP A 151 0.53 6.71 15.57
C ASP A 151 1.50 6.95 14.41
N GLY A 152 1.67 5.97 13.52
CA GLY A 152 2.61 6.08 12.41
C GLY A 152 2.17 7.06 11.31
N ILE A 153 0.86 7.21 11.08
CA ILE A 153 0.33 8.26 10.19
C ILE A 153 0.60 9.64 10.78
N GLU A 154 0.25 9.87 12.06
CA GLU A 154 0.51 11.14 12.75
C GLU A 154 2.00 11.49 12.67
N GLN A 155 2.89 10.54 13.01
CA GLN A 155 4.33 10.73 12.93
C GLN A 155 4.84 10.97 11.50
N SER A 156 4.23 10.36 10.47
CA SER A 156 4.59 10.66 9.08
C SER A 156 4.20 12.09 8.67
N ILE A 157 3.04 12.58 9.10
CA ILE A 157 2.57 13.94 8.81
C ILE A 157 3.38 14.98 9.58
N ILE A 158 3.73 14.72 10.85
CA ILE A 158 4.67 15.55 11.62
C ILE A 158 6.02 15.62 10.90
N GLN A 159 6.62 14.48 10.53
CA GLN A 159 7.87 14.48 9.77
C GLN A 159 7.77 15.30 8.49
N ALA A 160 6.66 15.22 7.75
CA ALA A 160 6.46 16.03 6.56
C ALA A 160 6.30 17.53 6.88
N HIS A 161 5.59 17.89 7.95
CA HIS A 161 5.40 19.27 8.38
C HIS A 161 6.71 19.94 8.78
N GLU A 162 7.48 19.31 9.67
CA GLU A 162 8.77 19.84 10.14
C GLU A 162 9.86 19.83 9.04
N ASN A 163 9.58 19.23 7.87
CA ASN A 163 10.44 19.23 6.69
C ASN A 163 9.93 20.11 5.54
N LEU A 164 8.92 20.96 5.75
CA LEU A 164 8.40 21.90 4.74
C LEU A 164 9.49 22.84 4.22
N ARG A 165 9.66 22.88 2.89
CA ARG A 165 10.75 23.60 2.21
C ARG A 165 10.40 24.00 0.77
N PRO A 166 11.00 25.06 0.20
CA PRO A 166 10.77 25.45 -1.20
C PRO A 166 11.16 24.37 -2.21
N GLY A 167 10.44 24.36 -3.33
CA GLY A 167 10.85 23.62 -4.52
C GLY A 167 9.70 23.33 -5.50
N SER A 168 10.05 22.71 -6.62
CA SER A 168 9.15 22.45 -7.74
C SER A 168 8.54 21.05 -7.74
N ILE A 169 7.32 20.95 -8.27
CA ILE A 169 6.62 19.67 -8.48
C ILE A 169 6.47 19.46 -9.99
N LEU A 170 6.90 18.30 -10.48
CA LEU A 170 6.78 17.92 -11.89
C LEU A 170 5.85 16.72 -12.05
N ILE A 171 5.16 16.65 -13.18
CA ILE A 171 4.33 15.52 -13.58
C ILE A 171 4.94 14.80 -14.79
N ASN A 172 4.67 13.50 -14.91
CA ASN A 172 4.97 12.73 -16.12
C ASN A 172 4.01 11.54 -16.22
N LYS A 173 3.73 11.06 -17.44
CA LYS A 173 2.78 9.96 -17.72
C LYS A 173 3.44 8.93 -18.62
N GLY A 174 3.16 7.64 -18.45
CA GLY A 174 3.89 6.63 -19.20
C GLY A 174 3.39 5.20 -19.22
N GLU A 175 4.01 4.48 -20.15
CA GLU A 175 3.67 3.15 -20.69
C GLU A 175 4.85 1.98 -20.42
N LEU A 176 4.79 -0.32 -19.84
CA LEU A 176 5.56 -1.54 -19.26
C LEU A 176 4.79 -2.90 -19.37
N LEU A 177 5.19 -3.89 -20.20
CA LEU A 177 4.77 -5.33 -20.16
C LEU A 177 4.52 -5.79 -18.70
N ASP A 178 3.31 -6.32 -18.48
CA ASP A 178 3.02 -7.45 -17.63
C ASP A 178 3.06 -7.09 -16.13
N ALA A 179 2.51 -5.92 -15.82
CA ALA A 179 2.22 -5.45 -14.45
C ALA A 179 0.81 -5.79 -13.95
N GLY A 180 -0.22 -5.87 -14.83
CA GLY A 180 -1.59 -6.20 -14.42
C GLY A 180 -2.51 -6.64 -15.56
N VAL A 181 -3.43 -7.57 -15.25
CA VAL A 181 -4.42 -8.19 -16.17
C VAL A 181 -5.83 -8.16 -15.58
N ASN A 182 -6.88 -8.04 -16.40
CA ASN A 182 -8.26 -8.04 -15.90
C ASN A 182 -8.63 -9.41 -15.32
N ARG A 183 -9.12 -9.45 -14.07
CA ARG A 183 -9.56 -10.67 -13.37
C ARG A 183 -11.05 -10.95 -13.51
N SER A 184 -11.81 -10.01 -14.07
CA SER A 184 -13.24 -10.12 -14.37
C SER A 184 -13.58 -9.67 -15.81
N PRO A 185 -12.88 -10.18 -16.85
CA PRO A 185 -13.00 -9.69 -18.22
C PRO A 185 -14.41 -9.89 -18.81
N SER A 186 -15.15 -10.91 -18.37
CA SER A 186 -16.57 -11.11 -18.72
C SER A 186 -17.48 -9.98 -18.21
N ALA A 187 -17.16 -9.36 -17.06
CA ALA A 187 -17.85 -8.17 -16.59
C ALA A 187 -17.44 -6.93 -17.40
N TYR A 188 -16.13 -6.73 -17.62
CA TYR A 188 -15.63 -5.61 -18.45
C TYR A 188 -16.27 -5.62 -19.85
N LEU A 189 -16.35 -6.77 -20.50
CA LEU A 189 -16.95 -6.93 -21.84
C LEU A 189 -18.43 -6.54 -21.91
N ASN A 190 -19.16 -6.50 -20.80
CA ASN A 190 -20.55 -6.08 -20.75
C ASN A 190 -20.73 -4.55 -20.86
N ASN A 191 -19.65 -3.77 -20.64
CA ASN A 191 -19.67 -2.33 -20.93
C ASN A 191 -19.90 -2.09 -22.45
N PRO A 192 -20.56 -0.97 -22.84
CA PRO A 192 -20.93 -0.69 -24.22
C PRO A 192 -19.75 -0.77 -25.19
N ALA A 193 -19.93 -1.48 -26.31
CA ALA A 193 -18.85 -1.73 -27.28
C ALA A 193 -18.21 -0.44 -27.82
N HIS A 194 -19.00 0.62 -28.02
CA HIS A 194 -18.55 1.94 -28.49
C HIS A 194 -17.76 2.74 -27.42
N GLU A 195 -17.88 2.37 -26.15
CA GLU A 195 -17.09 2.93 -25.06
C GLU A 195 -15.80 2.14 -24.90
N ARG A 196 -15.88 0.80 -24.91
CA ARG A 196 -14.70 -0.08 -24.89
C ARG A 196 -13.76 0.21 -26.06
N SER A 197 -14.27 0.49 -27.26
CA SER A 197 -13.45 0.82 -28.44
C SER A 197 -12.72 2.18 -28.37
N LYS A 198 -12.83 2.94 -27.27
CA LYS A 198 -12.00 4.12 -27.00
C LYS A 198 -10.64 3.77 -26.38
N TYR A 199 -10.50 2.55 -25.86
CA TYR A 199 -9.34 2.11 -25.08
C TYR A 199 -8.79 0.83 -25.70
N GLU A 200 -7.46 0.73 -25.80
CA GLU A 200 -6.79 -0.45 -26.36
C GLU A 200 -6.87 -1.67 -25.42
N TYR A 201 -6.92 -1.43 -24.10
CA TYR A 201 -6.82 -2.45 -23.05
C TYR A 201 -8.04 -2.48 -22.13
N ASP A 202 -8.35 -3.67 -21.62
CA ASP A 202 -9.41 -3.95 -20.64
C ASP A 202 -9.03 -3.64 -19.18
N VAL A 203 -7.80 -3.17 -18.95
CA VAL A 203 -7.33 -2.54 -17.72
C VAL A 203 -6.60 -1.23 -18.06
N ASP A 204 -6.49 -0.31 -17.12
CA ASP A 204 -5.76 0.95 -17.36
C ASP A 204 -4.25 0.74 -17.46
N LYS A 205 -3.59 1.51 -18.34
CA LYS A 205 -2.16 1.36 -18.66
C LYS A 205 -1.37 2.66 -18.52
N GLU A 206 -1.88 3.67 -17.83
CA GLU A 206 -1.17 4.95 -17.68
C GLU A 206 -0.58 5.11 -16.26
N MET A 207 0.75 5.02 -16.14
CA MET A 207 1.45 5.33 -14.89
C MET A 207 1.60 6.85 -14.80
N THR A 208 0.88 7.51 -13.88
CA THR A 208 1.11 8.92 -13.57
C THR A 208 2.12 9.06 -12.44
N LEU A 209 3.21 9.80 -12.70
CA LEU A 209 4.22 10.21 -11.74
C LEU A 209 4.00 11.66 -11.31
N VAL A 210 4.11 11.92 -10.01
CA VAL A 210 4.38 13.23 -9.41
C VAL A 210 5.76 13.22 -8.74
N LYS A 211 6.66 14.10 -9.19
CA LYS A 211 8.07 14.22 -8.78
C LYS A 211 8.29 15.51 -8.00
N PHE A 212 8.96 15.42 -6.87
CA PHE A 212 9.23 16.54 -5.96
C PHE A 212 10.72 16.90 -6.05
N VAL A 213 11.04 18.17 -6.35
CA VAL A 213 12.41 18.67 -6.55
C VAL A 213 12.68 19.87 -5.64
N ASP A 214 13.46 19.62 -4.59
CA ASP A 214 13.93 20.61 -3.63
C ASP A 214 15.01 21.50 -4.27
N ASP A 215 14.94 22.82 -4.02
CA ASP A 215 15.83 23.80 -4.68
C ASP A 215 17.30 23.70 -4.25
N GLN A 216 17.61 23.08 -3.10
CA GLN A 216 18.95 22.90 -2.55
C GLN A 216 19.55 21.52 -2.88
N TRP A 217 18.71 20.48 -2.89
CA TRP A 217 19.12 19.06 -2.94
C TRP A 217 18.67 18.33 -4.20
N GLY A 218 17.85 18.95 -5.05
CA GLY A 218 17.31 18.35 -6.26
C GLY A 218 16.16 17.37 -5.99
N PRO A 219 16.00 16.31 -6.81
CA PRO A 219 14.86 15.39 -6.68
C PRO A 219 14.83 14.61 -5.34
N VAL A 220 13.85 14.92 -4.50
CA VAL A 220 13.73 14.42 -3.11
C VAL A 220 12.59 13.41 -2.89
N ALA A 221 11.59 13.35 -3.76
CA ALA A 221 10.51 12.35 -3.63
C ALA A 221 9.74 12.06 -4.92
N ARG A 222 8.97 10.96 -4.90
CA ARG A 222 7.99 10.60 -5.93
C ARG A 222 6.70 9.98 -5.37
N ILE A 223 5.55 10.46 -5.81
CA ILE A 223 4.24 9.81 -5.64
C ILE A 223 3.84 9.26 -7.01
N MET A 224 3.32 8.04 -7.08
CA MET A 224 3.05 7.35 -8.34
C MET A 224 1.72 6.59 -8.27
N GLU A 225 0.89 6.66 -9.31
CA GLU A 225 -0.24 5.73 -9.53
C GLU A 225 0.20 4.63 -10.50
N ASP A 226 -0.10 3.36 -10.21
CA ASP A 226 0.73 2.22 -10.65
C ASP A 226 0.12 1.28 -11.72
N TRP A 227 0.32 1.58 -13.03
CA TRP A 227 -0.30 0.87 -14.17
C TRP A 227 0.48 1.07 -15.50
N PHE A 228 0.64 0.07 -16.40
CA PHE A 228 1.11 0.19 -17.83
C PHE A 228 1.29 -1.20 -18.54
N GLU A 229 1.24 -1.29 -19.89
CA GLU A 229 1.68 -2.43 -20.77
C GLU A 229 2.42 -2.09 -22.10
N ARG A 230 3.52 -2.80 -22.43
CA ARG A 230 4.58 -2.46 -23.43
C ARG A 230 4.64 -3.23 -24.75
N GLU A 231 4.63 -2.45 -25.82
CA GLU A 231 5.07 -2.88 -27.15
C GLU A 231 6.37 -3.71 -27.19
N ASN A 232 6.34 -4.76 -28.02
CA ASN A 232 7.51 -5.53 -28.38
C ASN A 232 8.14 -4.92 -29.64
N GLY A 233 9.41 -4.52 -29.58
CA GLY A 233 9.95 -3.68 -30.67
C GLY A 233 11.47 -3.52 -30.81
N CYS A 234 12.29 -4.56 -30.57
CA CYS A 234 13.46 -4.81 -31.46
C CYS A 234 14.25 -6.10 -31.18
N ARG A 235 14.69 -6.74 -32.28
CA ARG A 235 15.92 -7.54 -32.39
C ARG A 235 17.10 -6.54 -32.56
N SER A 236 18.36 -6.82 -32.29
CA SER A 236 19.10 -8.01 -31.82
C SER A 236 20.52 -7.57 -31.45
N VAL A 237 21.16 -8.20 -30.46
CA VAL A 237 22.63 -8.30 -30.42
C VAL A 237 23.00 -9.69 -29.94
N ASP A 238 23.52 -10.52 -30.84
CA ASP A 238 24.24 -11.72 -30.46
C ASP A 238 25.60 -11.30 -29.87
N VAL A 239 25.92 -11.77 -28.66
CA VAL A 239 27.30 -11.79 -28.15
C VAL A 239 27.59 -13.21 -27.71
N GLU A 240 28.57 -13.83 -28.38
CA GLU A 240 28.98 -15.21 -28.15
C GLU A 240 29.54 -15.41 -26.73
N SER A 241 29.39 -16.62 -26.19
CA SER A 241 30.06 -17.01 -24.95
C SER A 241 31.48 -17.53 -25.21
N PRO A 242 32.52 -16.91 -24.60
CA PRO A 242 33.82 -17.55 -24.46
C PRO A 242 33.87 -18.41 -23.19
N ARG A 243 33.76 -19.72 -23.43
CA ARG A 243 34.22 -20.87 -22.64
C ARG A 243 35.24 -20.59 -21.50
N ARG A 244 35.02 -21.28 -20.37
CA ARG A 244 36.00 -21.95 -19.47
C ARG A 244 37.41 -21.32 -19.32
N VAL A 245 37.82 -21.07 -18.07
CA VAL A 245 38.98 -21.75 -17.43
C VAL A 245 38.67 -21.92 -15.93
N SER A 246 39.28 -22.93 -15.32
CA SER A 246 39.18 -23.30 -13.89
C SER A 246 39.88 -22.27 -12.97
N SER A 247 39.63 -22.29 -11.67
CA SER A 247 40.41 -23.17 -10.79
C SER A 247 39.65 -23.61 -9.53
N ILE A 248 39.90 -24.85 -9.09
CA ILE A 248 39.74 -25.22 -7.68
C ILE A 248 41.06 -24.85 -7.01
N ILE A 249 41.23 -23.56 -6.72
CA ILE A 249 42.25 -23.02 -5.83
C ILE A 249 41.49 -22.09 -4.90
N SER A 250 41.48 -22.41 -3.61
CA SER A 250 41.06 -21.45 -2.58
C SER A 250 42.08 -20.32 -2.56
N ASP A 251 41.61 -19.11 -2.84
CA ASP A 251 42.39 -17.88 -2.62
C ASP A 251 42.86 -17.86 -1.14
N PRO A 252 44.12 -17.54 -0.79
CA PRO A 252 44.54 -17.45 0.61
C PRO A 252 43.63 -16.54 1.44
N TYR A 253 43.13 -15.45 0.86
CA TYR A 253 42.17 -14.54 1.51
C TYR A 253 40.87 -15.25 1.93
N ASP A 254 40.50 -16.29 1.18
CA ASP A 254 39.32 -17.13 1.36
C ASP A 254 39.57 -18.31 2.33
N GLN A 255 40.80 -18.48 2.84
CA GLN A 255 41.09 -19.26 4.05
C GLN A 255 41.11 -18.37 5.30
N ASP A 256 41.72 -17.18 5.25
CA ASP A 256 41.80 -16.24 6.38
C ASP A 256 40.39 -15.87 6.91
N LEU A 257 39.45 -15.56 6.00
CA LEU A 257 38.05 -15.27 6.32
C LEU A 257 37.34 -16.45 7.02
N MET A 258 37.74 -17.70 6.73
CA MET A 258 37.15 -18.91 7.29
C MET A 258 37.66 -19.20 8.69
N GLU A 259 38.96 -19.06 8.92
CA GLU A 259 39.55 -19.19 10.25
C GLU A 259 38.97 -18.11 11.18
N MET A 260 38.89 -16.87 10.69
CA MET A 260 38.24 -15.76 11.38
C MET A 260 36.77 -16.06 11.71
N ALA A 261 35.96 -16.49 10.73
CA ALA A 261 34.56 -16.87 10.97
C ALA A 261 34.43 -18.02 11.99
N SER A 262 35.35 -18.98 11.98
CA SER A 262 35.33 -20.11 12.92
C SER A 262 35.59 -19.71 14.38
N SER A 263 36.33 -18.62 14.61
CA SER A 263 36.58 -18.05 15.94
C SER A 263 35.36 -17.29 16.50
N LEU A 264 34.50 -16.78 15.64
CA LEU A 264 33.38 -15.91 15.96
C LEU A 264 32.08 -16.71 16.20
N LEU A 265 32.06 -17.42 17.34
CA LEU A 265 30.94 -18.28 17.77
C LEU A 265 29.63 -17.51 18.06
N SER A 266 28.51 -18.23 18.03
CA SER A 266 27.20 -17.72 18.41
C SER A 266 27.18 -17.14 19.83
N THR A 267 26.39 -16.08 20.01
CA THR A 267 26.12 -15.56 21.35
C THR A 267 24.79 -16.09 21.86
N GLY A 268 24.83 -16.83 22.98
CA GLY A 268 23.64 -17.15 23.77
C GLY A 268 22.85 -15.90 24.18
N GLY A 269 21.60 -16.12 24.57
CA GLY A 269 20.60 -15.09 24.81
C GLY A 269 21.00 -14.05 25.84
N LYS A 270 20.85 -12.76 25.50
CA LYS A 270 21.21 -11.63 26.35
C LYS A 270 20.04 -10.67 26.51
N THR A 271 19.84 -10.17 27.72
CA THR A 271 18.88 -9.08 27.99
C THR A 271 19.41 -7.79 27.37
N VAL A 272 18.55 -7.02 26.72
CA VAL A 272 18.87 -5.73 26.10
C VAL A 272 17.80 -4.69 26.42
N THR A 273 17.96 -3.46 25.94
CA THR A 273 16.92 -2.42 26.02
C THR A 273 16.09 -2.38 24.73
N ARG A 274 14.86 -1.85 24.80
CA ARG A 274 14.02 -1.59 23.62
C ARG A 274 14.75 -0.81 22.51
N MET A 275 15.61 0.14 22.89
CA MET A 275 16.35 0.99 21.95
C MET A 275 17.50 0.25 21.24
N SER A 276 17.89 -0.95 21.68
CA SER A 276 18.98 -1.70 21.08
C SER A 276 18.68 -2.16 19.65
N SER A 277 17.42 -2.48 19.30
CA SER A 277 17.03 -2.80 17.92
C SER A 277 16.93 -1.54 17.04
N VAL A 278 16.35 -0.46 17.56
CA VAL A 278 16.27 0.86 16.89
C VAL A 278 17.66 1.41 16.52
N ALA A 279 18.61 1.35 17.45
CA ALA A 279 20.01 1.78 17.23
C ALA A 279 20.82 0.83 16.33
N ARG A 280 20.31 -0.38 16.04
CA ARG A 280 20.95 -1.38 15.16
C ARG A 280 20.33 -1.47 13.77
N ARG A 281 19.17 -0.86 13.53
CA ARG A 281 18.53 -0.81 12.21
C ARG A 281 19.45 -0.18 11.16
N VAL A 282 19.50 -0.75 9.97
CA VAL A 282 20.33 -0.29 8.85
C VAL A 282 19.88 1.11 8.42
N ARG A 283 18.57 1.30 8.24
CA ARG A 283 17.98 2.57 7.75
C ARG A 283 17.98 3.72 8.77
N SER A 284 18.48 3.52 10.00
CA SER A 284 18.75 4.64 10.93
C SER A 284 20.13 5.25 10.71
N ARG A 285 21.12 4.46 10.29
CA ARG A 285 22.52 4.92 10.06
C ARG A 285 22.69 5.92 8.91
N PHE A 286 21.77 5.91 7.95
CA PHE A 286 21.78 6.83 6.80
C PHE A 286 21.07 8.17 7.05
N ARG A 287 20.61 8.44 8.28
CA ARG A 287 19.99 9.72 8.67
C ARG A 287 21.06 10.78 8.95
N HIS A 288 21.48 11.50 7.92
CA HIS A 288 22.06 12.83 8.09
C HIS A 288 20.95 13.81 8.46
N ALA A 289 21.10 14.59 9.54
CA ALA A 289 20.07 15.51 10.01
C ALA A 289 19.73 16.60 8.98
N ASP A 290 20.74 17.05 8.23
CA ASP A 290 20.66 18.24 7.37
C ASP A 290 20.16 17.94 5.95
N LYS A 291 19.95 16.66 5.59
CA LYS A 291 19.53 16.26 4.24
C LYS A 291 18.14 15.62 4.24
N PRO A 292 17.21 16.07 3.37
CA PRO A 292 15.90 15.44 3.24
C PRO A 292 16.02 13.95 2.86
N ARG A 293 15.27 13.10 3.58
CA ARG A 293 15.18 11.67 3.30
C ARG A 293 14.35 11.47 2.03
N PHE A 294 14.85 10.65 1.10
CA PHE A 294 14.08 10.29 -0.09
C PHE A 294 12.83 9.47 0.27
N VAL A 295 11.66 9.89 -0.20
CA VAL A 295 10.37 9.19 0.02
C VAL A 295 9.75 8.84 -1.33
N SER A 296 9.38 7.57 -1.52
CA SER A 296 8.66 7.12 -2.73
C SER A 296 7.44 6.28 -2.39
N ALA A 297 6.29 6.63 -2.96
CA ALA A 297 5.03 5.92 -2.81
C ALA A 297 4.50 5.44 -4.17
N PHE A 298 4.02 4.19 -4.21
CA PHE A 298 3.16 3.65 -5.26
C PHE A 298 1.75 3.57 -4.67
N CYS A 299 0.76 4.14 -5.34
CA CYS A 299 -0.57 4.40 -4.83
C CYS A 299 -1.60 3.74 -5.76
N GLN A 300 -2.72 3.31 -5.19
CA GLN A 300 -3.79 2.72 -5.98
C GLN A 300 -4.68 3.78 -6.61
N THR A 301 -5.28 3.42 -7.75
CA THR A 301 -6.26 4.23 -8.47
C THR A 301 -7.54 3.42 -8.64
N ASN A 302 -7.90 2.95 -9.82
CA ASN A 302 -9.04 2.05 -10.04
C ASN A 302 -8.61 0.58 -10.26
N CYS A 303 -8.27 -0.11 -9.17
CA CYS A 303 -7.74 -1.48 -9.16
C CYS A 303 -8.76 -2.62 -9.01
N GLY A 304 -10.07 -2.32 -8.98
CA GLY A 304 -11.08 -3.25 -8.49
C GLY A 304 -11.22 -4.56 -9.28
N ASP A 305 -10.97 -4.56 -10.59
CA ASP A 305 -11.10 -5.71 -11.48
C ASP A 305 -9.76 -6.25 -12.00
N VAL A 306 -8.63 -5.98 -11.31
CA VAL A 306 -7.29 -6.24 -11.86
C VAL A 306 -6.39 -7.01 -10.91
N SER A 307 -5.62 -7.92 -11.50
CA SER A 307 -4.68 -8.81 -10.82
C SER A 307 -3.23 -8.59 -11.27
N PRO A 308 -2.23 -8.66 -10.37
CA PRO A 308 -0.81 -8.77 -10.73
C PRO A 308 -0.41 -10.18 -11.21
N ASN A 309 -1.35 -11.15 -11.21
CA ASN A 309 -1.13 -12.53 -11.64
C ASN A 309 -1.23 -12.67 -13.18
N VAL A 310 -0.34 -11.94 -13.86
CA VAL A 310 -0.38 -11.67 -15.31
C VAL A 310 -0.23 -12.87 -16.25
N LEU A 311 0.06 -14.08 -15.74
CA LEU A 311 0.02 -15.29 -16.59
C LEU A 311 -1.42 -15.78 -16.83
N GLY A 312 -2.40 -15.26 -16.10
CA GLY A 312 -3.81 -15.65 -16.16
C GLY A 312 -4.20 -16.67 -15.10
N ALA A 313 -5.49 -17.07 -15.11
CA ALA A 313 -6.09 -17.95 -14.11
C ALA A 313 -6.28 -19.38 -14.61
N PHE A 314 -5.83 -20.34 -13.80
CA PHE A 314 -5.78 -21.75 -14.15
C PHE A 314 -6.22 -22.65 -12.99
N CYS A 315 -6.70 -23.83 -13.37
CA CYS A 315 -7.00 -24.92 -12.48
C CYS A 315 -5.72 -25.55 -11.92
N ILE A 316 -5.65 -25.72 -10.60
CA ILE A 316 -4.46 -26.27 -9.92
C ILE A 316 -4.35 -27.80 -10.03
N ASP A 317 -5.47 -28.48 -10.28
CA ASP A 317 -5.59 -29.94 -10.42
C ASP A 317 -5.23 -30.47 -11.82
N THR A 318 -5.60 -29.70 -12.85
CA THR A 318 -5.56 -30.09 -14.27
C THR A 318 -4.64 -29.21 -15.12
N GLY A 319 -4.24 -28.04 -14.61
CA GLY A 319 -3.40 -27.08 -15.32
C GLY A 319 -4.12 -26.26 -16.41
N LEU A 320 -5.38 -26.59 -16.73
CA LEU A 320 -6.20 -25.92 -17.74
C LEU A 320 -6.60 -24.49 -17.31
N PRO A 321 -6.95 -23.58 -18.24
CA PRO A 321 -7.56 -22.30 -17.89
C PRO A 321 -8.89 -22.48 -17.16
N CYS A 322 -9.24 -21.57 -16.25
CA CYS A 322 -10.54 -21.60 -15.56
C CYS A 322 -11.70 -21.24 -16.51
N GLU A 323 -12.94 -21.56 -16.11
CA GLU A 323 -14.15 -21.10 -16.81
C GLU A 323 -14.27 -19.56 -16.74
N PHE A 324 -14.52 -18.94 -17.89
CA PHE A 324 -14.37 -17.49 -18.13
C PHE A 324 -15.39 -16.60 -17.39
N ASN A 325 -16.60 -17.09 -17.17
CA ASN A 325 -17.68 -16.30 -16.58
C ASN A 325 -17.73 -16.42 -15.05
N GLN A 326 -17.49 -17.63 -14.53
CA GLN A 326 -17.68 -17.98 -13.13
C GLN A 326 -16.35 -18.17 -12.37
N SER A 327 -15.21 -18.21 -13.08
CA SER A 327 -13.87 -18.48 -12.53
C SER A 327 -13.82 -19.77 -11.72
N THR A 328 -14.32 -20.86 -12.31
CA THR A 328 -14.35 -22.18 -11.68
C THR A 328 -13.60 -23.24 -12.48
N CYS A 329 -13.26 -24.33 -11.81
CA CYS A 329 -12.68 -25.55 -12.35
C CYS A 329 -13.54 -26.73 -11.88
N GLY A 330 -14.13 -27.48 -12.81
CA GLY A 330 -15.12 -28.52 -12.47
C GLY A 330 -16.35 -27.99 -11.71
N GLY A 331 -16.66 -26.69 -11.82
CA GLY A 331 -17.72 -26.01 -11.07
C GLY A 331 -17.33 -25.50 -9.68
N LYS A 332 -16.07 -25.66 -9.26
CA LYS A 332 -15.54 -25.16 -7.97
C LYS A 332 -14.65 -23.93 -8.14
N ASN A 333 -14.75 -22.97 -7.23
CA ASN A 333 -13.85 -21.81 -7.17
C ASN A 333 -12.50 -22.14 -6.51
N GLU A 334 -12.46 -23.02 -5.49
CA GLU A 334 -11.25 -23.28 -4.67
C GLU A 334 -10.11 -23.99 -5.43
N GLN A 335 -10.27 -24.25 -6.72
CA GLN A 335 -9.26 -24.83 -7.60
C GLN A 335 -8.77 -23.85 -8.68
N CYS A 336 -9.41 -22.68 -8.84
CA CYS A 336 -9.03 -21.68 -9.83
C CYS A 336 -8.13 -20.60 -9.20
N TYR A 337 -6.88 -20.52 -9.66
CA TYR A 337 -5.89 -19.55 -9.16
C TYR A 337 -5.20 -18.79 -10.32
N GLY A 338 -5.07 -17.48 -10.14
CA GLY A 338 -4.18 -16.62 -10.92
C GLY A 338 -2.72 -17.01 -10.70
N ARG A 339 -1.90 -16.96 -11.76
CA ARG A 339 -0.46 -17.24 -11.67
C ARG A 339 0.40 -15.99 -11.90
N GLY A 340 1.17 -15.61 -10.88
CA GLY A 340 2.19 -14.56 -10.99
C GLY A 340 3.36 -14.96 -11.91
N PRO A 341 4.16 -13.99 -12.40
CA PRO A 341 5.21 -14.24 -13.39
C PRO A 341 6.40 -15.07 -12.86
N GLY A 342 6.50 -15.27 -11.55
CA GLY A 342 7.49 -16.15 -10.90
C GLY A 342 6.91 -17.49 -10.45
N TYR A 343 5.67 -17.84 -10.83
CA TYR A 343 4.97 -19.05 -10.38
C TYR A 343 5.83 -20.32 -10.52
N PRO A 344 5.92 -21.18 -9.48
CA PRO A 344 5.12 -21.18 -8.25
C PRO A 344 5.66 -20.32 -7.09
N ASP A 345 6.71 -19.51 -7.29
CA ASP A 345 7.25 -18.63 -6.24
C ASP A 345 6.50 -17.27 -6.21
N GLU A 346 5.69 -17.08 -5.17
CA GLU A 346 4.95 -15.84 -4.90
C GLU A 346 5.87 -14.65 -4.57
N PHE A 347 7.03 -14.91 -3.97
CA PHE A 347 8.00 -13.87 -3.65
C PHE A 347 8.73 -13.43 -4.91
N GLU A 348 9.12 -14.36 -5.78
CA GLU A 348 9.70 -14.02 -7.08
C GLU A 348 8.67 -13.32 -7.98
N SER A 349 7.40 -13.72 -7.92
CA SER A 349 6.30 -13.01 -8.59
C SER A 349 6.17 -11.56 -8.10
N THR A 350 6.16 -11.37 -6.77
CA THR A 350 6.15 -10.04 -6.11
C THR A 350 7.37 -9.21 -6.52
N ARG A 351 8.55 -9.84 -6.57
CA ARG A 351 9.81 -9.20 -6.98
C ARG A 351 9.77 -8.73 -8.43
N ILE A 352 9.29 -9.57 -9.35
CA ILE A 352 9.19 -9.25 -10.78
C ILE A 352 8.18 -8.12 -11.03
N ILE A 353 6.99 -8.18 -10.42
CA ILE A 353 5.96 -7.12 -10.57
C ILE A 353 6.47 -5.81 -9.96
N GLY A 354 7.01 -5.83 -8.73
CA GLY A 354 7.59 -4.63 -8.10
C GLY A 354 8.78 -4.06 -8.88
N GLU A 355 9.62 -4.89 -9.49
CA GLU A 355 10.73 -4.45 -10.34
C GLU A 355 10.22 -3.83 -11.66
N ARG A 356 9.17 -4.41 -12.26
CA ARG A 356 8.49 -3.86 -13.44
C ARG A 356 8.01 -2.43 -13.14
N GLN A 357 7.20 -2.26 -12.09
CA GLN A 357 6.70 -0.96 -11.61
C GLN A 357 7.84 0.03 -11.37
N PHE A 358 8.86 -0.40 -10.61
CA PHE A 358 10.05 0.40 -10.28
C PHE A 358 10.81 0.89 -11.53
N LYS A 359 10.89 0.08 -12.59
CA LYS A 359 11.61 0.45 -13.82
C LYS A 359 10.92 1.57 -14.58
N LYS A 360 9.58 1.54 -14.74
CA LYS A 360 8.87 2.71 -15.29
C LYS A 360 8.94 3.90 -14.33
N ALA A 361 8.81 3.66 -13.03
CA ALA A 361 8.92 4.71 -12.03
C ALA A 361 10.26 5.47 -12.09
N ALA A 362 11.37 4.78 -12.39
CA ALA A 362 12.68 5.40 -12.61
C ALA A 362 12.77 6.12 -13.97
N ASP A 363 12.21 5.52 -15.04
CA ASP A 363 12.17 6.09 -16.39
C ASP A 363 11.42 7.44 -16.43
N LEU A 364 10.20 7.48 -15.88
CA LEU A 364 9.41 8.72 -15.78
C LEU A 364 10.08 9.77 -14.90
N PHE A 365 10.70 9.37 -13.79
CA PHE A 365 11.35 10.28 -12.86
C PHE A 365 12.60 10.94 -13.46
N THR A 366 13.31 10.21 -14.31
CA THR A 366 14.43 10.74 -15.10
C THR A 366 13.93 11.67 -16.20
N LYS A 367 12.82 11.34 -16.86
CA LYS A 367 12.26 12.08 -18.02
C LYS A 367 11.33 13.25 -17.68
N ALA A 368 10.85 13.36 -16.44
CA ALA A 368 9.80 14.33 -16.05
C ALA A 368 10.26 15.78 -16.25
N SER A 369 9.48 16.53 -17.03
CA SER A 369 9.76 17.90 -17.48
C SER A 369 8.55 18.85 -17.47
N GLU A 370 7.31 18.37 -17.38
CA GLU A 370 6.14 19.23 -17.16
C GLU A 370 6.10 19.67 -15.69
N GLU A 371 6.14 20.97 -15.43
CA GLU A 371 5.99 21.52 -14.08
C GLU A 371 4.50 21.75 -13.74
N ILE A 372 4.12 21.43 -12.51
CA ILE A 372 2.77 21.66 -12.00
C ILE A 372 2.66 23.10 -11.50
N GLN A 373 1.75 23.92 -12.05
CA GLN A 373 1.69 25.35 -11.75
C GLN A 373 0.26 25.86 -11.45
N GLY A 374 0.13 26.61 -10.33
CA GLY A 374 -1.10 27.29 -9.91
C GLY A 374 -1.46 27.06 -8.44
N LYS A 375 -2.72 27.36 -8.07
CA LYS A 375 -3.17 27.25 -6.67
C LYS A 375 -3.23 25.81 -6.13
N VAL A 376 -3.06 25.68 -4.82
CA VAL A 376 -3.43 24.52 -4.01
C VAL A 376 -4.87 24.72 -3.53
N ASP A 377 -5.75 23.76 -3.80
CA ASP A 377 -7.17 23.85 -3.39
C ASP A 377 -7.79 22.47 -3.19
N TYR A 378 -8.89 22.37 -2.47
CA TYR A 378 -9.49 21.10 -2.07
C TYR A 378 -10.98 21.25 -1.74
N ARG A 379 -11.78 20.19 -1.90
CA ARG A 379 -13.15 20.07 -1.36
C ARG A 379 -13.39 18.67 -0.80
N HIS A 380 -14.28 18.56 0.17
CA HIS A 380 -14.69 17.32 0.81
C HIS A 380 -16.17 17.39 1.16
N ALA A 381 -16.86 16.25 1.07
CA ALA A 381 -18.15 16.04 1.71
C ALA A 381 -18.23 14.61 2.27
N TYR A 382 -18.93 14.44 3.38
CA TYR A 382 -19.48 13.15 3.74
C TYR A 382 -20.85 12.97 3.09
N VAL A 383 -21.11 11.81 2.50
CA VAL A 383 -22.35 11.51 1.78
C VAL A 383 -22.94 10.21 2.28
N ASP A 384 -24.24 10.17 2.58
CA ASP A 384 -24.95 8.94 2.92
C ASP A 384 -25.35 8.19 1.64
N PHE A 385 -24.62 7.11 1.33
CA PHE A 385 -24.85 6.25 0.18
C PHE A 385 -25.98 5.23 0.38
N SER A 386 -26.68 5.20 1.53
CA SER A 386 -27.78 4.25 1.75
C SER A 386 -29.06 4.59 0.98
N GLN A 387 -29.33 5.87 0.67
CA GLN A 387 -30.52 6.33 -0.04
C GLN A 387 -30.27 7.57 -0.94
N LEU A 388 -29.03 7.76 -1.40
CA LEU A 388 -28.62 8.90 -2.23
C LEU A 388 -29.47 8.96 -3.50
N GLU A 389 -30.13 10.10 -3.73
CA GLU A 389 -30.84 10.38 -4.99
C GLU A 389 -29.83 10.74 -6.08
N VAL A 390 -29.93 10.04 -7.22
CA VAL A 390 -28.99 10.15 -8.33
C VAL A 390 -29.76 10.42 -9.61
N THR A 391 -29.41 11.51 -10.29
CA THR A 391 -29.98 11.83 -11.62
C THR A 391 -29.18 11.12 -12.71
N ILE A 392 -29.85 10.25 -13.47
CA ILE A 392 -29.29 9.52 -14.62
C ILE A 392 -30.00 9.90 -15.91
N ASN A 393 -29.42 9.52 -17.05
CA ASN A 393 -30.12 9.58 -18.33
C ASN A 393 -31.05 8.35 -18.42
N GLY A 394 -32.35 8.58 -18.38
CA GLY A 394 -33.37 7.53 -18.55
C GLY A 394 -33.43 7.02 -19.99
N GLN A 395 -34.01 5.84 -20.18
CA GLN A 395 -33.98 5.11 -21.46
C GLN A 395 -34.56 5.88 -22.66
N ASN A 396 -35.45 6.83 -22.41
CA ASN A 396 -36.09 7.68 -23.44
C ASN A 396 -35.35 9.01 -23.70
N GLY A 397 -34.12 9.18 -23.19
CA GLY A 397 -33.30 10.39 -23.38
C GLY A 397 -33.66 11.59 -22.49
N GLY A 398 -34.65 11.45 -21.61
CA GLY A 398 -34.90 12.40 -20.51
C GLY A 398 -34.04 12.09 -19.27
N SER A 399 -34.11 12.94 -18.25
CA SER A 399 -33.52 12.64 -16.94
C SER A 399 -34.46 11.78 -16.09
N GLU A 400 -33.89 10.84 -15.35
CA GLU A 400 -34.57 9.95 -14.41
C GLU A 400 -33.87 10.03 -13.05
N VAL A 401 -34.63 10.07 -11.95
CA VAL A 401 -34.07 10.08 -10.58
C VAL A 401 -34.21 8.69 -10.00
N VAL A 402 -33.08 8.03 -9.79
CA VAL A 402 -32.96 6.74 -9.11
C VAL A 402 -32.36 6.93 -7.70
N LYS A 403 -32.29 5.86 -6.91
CA LYS A 403 -31.62 5.87 -5.61
C LYS A 403 -30.54 4.80 -5.53
N THR A 404 -29.51 5.06 -4.74
CA THR A 404 -28.67 3.99 -4.18
C THR A 404 -29.42 3.22 -3.10
N CYS A 405 -28.89 2.06 -2.70
CA CYS A 405 -29.52 1.14 -1.77
C CYS A 405 -28.74 1.05 -0.44
N PRO A 406 -29.40 0.67 0.67
CA PRO A 406 -28.71 0.20 1.87
C PRO A 406 -27.71 -0.91 1.52
N ALA A 407 -26.52 -0.87 2.11
CA ALA A 407 -25.41 -1.74 1.76
C ALA A 407 -25.77 -3.26 1.77
N ALA A 408 -25.34 -4.02 0.77
CA ALA A 408 -25.50 -5.47 0.74
C ALA A 408 -24.42 -6.18 -0.09
N MET A 409 -24.00 -7.37 0.34
CA MET A 409 -23.11 -8.27 -0.40
C MET A 409 -23.92 -9.32 -1.17
N GLY A 410 -23.55 -9.61 -2.42
CA GLY A 410 -24.13 -10.65 -3.24
C GLY A 410 -23.54 -12.05 -2.99
N PHE A 411 -24.11 -13.08 -3.61
CA PHE A 411 -23.54 -14.44 -3.54
C PHE A 411 -22.12 -14.51 -4.14
N GLY A 412 -21.88 -13.79 -5.24
CA GLY A 412 -20.56 -13.70 -5.88
C GLY A 412 -19.43 -13.13 -5.00
N PHE A 413 -19.73 -12.50 -3.85
CA PHE A 413 -18.71 -12.09 -2.88
C PHE A 413 -18.06 -13.30 -2.21
N ALA A 414 -18.84 -14.27 -1.73
CA ALA A 414 -18.32 -15.44 -1.04
C ALA A 414 -17.58 -16.43 -1.98
N ALA A 415 -17.61 -16.17 -3.29
CA ALA A 415 -16.82 -16.87 -4.28
C ALA A 415 -15.34 -16.44 -4.32
N GLY A 416 -14.99 -15.27 -3.77
CA GLY A 416 -13.67 -14.66 -3.91
C GLY A 416 -13.27 -14.34 -5.36
N THR A 417 -11.99 -14.12 -5.60
CA THR A 417 -11.43 -13.85 -6.93
C THR A 417 -10.43 -14.93 -7.35
N THR A 418 -9.86 -14.82 -8.54
CA THR A 418 -8.74 -15.67 -8.96
C THR A 418 -7.46 -15.43 -8.14
N ASP A 419 -7.36 -14.30 -7.42
CA ASP A 419 -6.20 -13.94 -6.61
C ASP A 419 -6.28 -14.52 -5.19
N GLY A 420 -7.49 -14.86 -4.76
CA GLY A 420 -7.83 -15.49 -3.51
C GLY A 420 -9.26 -16.02 -3.63
N PRO A 421 -9.45 -17.27 -4.04
CA PRO A 421 -10.78 -17.85 -4.16
C PRO A 421 -11.40 -18.00 -2.78
N GLY A 422 -12.73 -17.92 -2.74
CA GLY A 422 -13.53 -18.19 -1.56
C GLY A 422 -13.62 -19.69 -1.26
N ALA A 423 -14.76 -20.12 -0.74
CA ALA A 423 -14.98 -21.50 -0.34
C ALA A 423 -16.41 -21.96 -0.63
N PHE A 424 -16.66 -23.28 -0.51
CA PHE A 424 -17.96 -23.91 -0.70
C PHE A 424 -18.44 -23.84 -2.16
N ASP A 425 -19.74 -23.99 -2.40
CA ASP A 425 -20.36 -23.97 -3.73
C ASP A 425 -20.61 -22.55 -4.28
N PHE A 426 -19.99 -21.52 -3.69
CA PHE A 426 -20.06 -20.15 -4.21
C PHE A 426 -19.21 -20.00 -5.47
N LYS A 427 -19.74 -19.22 -6.40
CA LYS A 427 -19.12 -18.95 -7.71
C LYS A 427 -19.35 -17.50 -8.11
N GLN A 428 -18.45 -16.95 -8.92
CA GLN A 428 -18.69 -15.64 -9.51
C GLN A 428 -19.78 -15.75 -10.59
N GLY A 429 -20.49 -14.66 -10.86
CA GLY A 429 -21.60 -14.68 -11.83
C GLY A 429 -22.84 -15.43 -11.35
N ASP A 430 -23.07 -15.49 -10.04
CA ASP A 430 -24.34 -15.98 -9.49
C ASP A 430 -25.33 -14.82 -9.30
N ASP A 431 -26.30 -14.74 -10.20
CA ASP A 431 -27.42 -13.79 -10.15
C ASP A 431 -28.70 -14.41 -9.51
N GLN A 432 -28.71 -15.72 -9.25
CA GLN A 432 -29.88 -16.44 -8.70
C GLN A 432 -29.77 -16.68 -7.18
N GLY A 433 -28.61 -17.10 -6.68
CA GLY A 433 -28.37 -17.46 -5.28
C GLY A 433 -29.06 -18.76 -4.84
N ASN A 434 -28.28 -19.76 -4.42
CA ASN A 434 -28.80 -21.09 -4.06
C ASN A 434 -29.80 -21.06 -2.86
N PRO A 435 -30.68 -22.07 -2.72
CA PRO A 435 -31.67 -22.12 -1.62
C PRO A 435 -31.08 -22.32 -0.22
N PHE A 436 -29.93 -22.98 -0.09
CA PHE A 436 -29.31 -23.30 1.20
C PHE A 436 -28.74 -22.05 1.88
N TRP A 437 -27.93 -21.26 1.17
CA TRP A 437 -27.39 -20.00 1.69
C TRP A 437 -28.47 -18.93 1.85
N ARG A 438 -29.56 -18.98 1.08
CA ARG A 438 -30.77 -18.17 1.34
C ARG A 438 -31.38 -18.51 2.71
N LEU A 439 -31.41 -19.78 3.13
CA LEU A 439 -31.84 -20.17 4.48
C LEU A 439 -30.85 -19.69 5.55
N VAL A 440 -29.54 -19.92 5.35
CA VAL A 440 -28.49 -19.49 6.31
C VAL A 440 -28.49 -17.97 6.52
N ARG A 441 -28.54 -17.18 5.44
CA ARG A 441 -28.72 -15.72 5.48
C ARG A 441 -29.93 -15.32 6.31
N ASN A 442 -31.07 -15.98 6.09
CA ASN A 442 -32.32 -15.63 6.76
C ASN A 442 -32.29 -15.84 8.29
N LEU A 443 -31.34 -16.63 8.81
CA LEU A 443 -31.06 -16.73 10.25
C LEU A 443 -30.28 -15.53 10.80
N LEU A 444 -29.55 -14.80 9.95
CA LEU A 444 -28.81 -13.57 10.30
C LEU A 444 -29.67 -12.32 10.11
N LYS A 445 -30.22 -12.14 8.90
CA LYS A 445 -31.16 -11.09 8.50
C LYS A 445 -31.82 -11.53 7.18
N ASN A 446 -33.15 -11.71 7.18
CA ASN A 446 -33.89 -11.84 5.93
C ASN A 446 -34.06 -10.43 5.30
N PRO A 447 -33.60 -10.20 4.05
CA PRO A 447 -33.78 -8.91 3.38
C PRO A 447 -35.25 -8.59 3.09
N THR A 448 -35.60 -7.29 3.08
CA THR A 448 -36.95 -6.83 2.71
C THR A 448 -37.18 -6.92 1.20
N GLU A 449 -38.44 -6.96 0.75
CA GLU A 449 -38.76 -6.95 -0.68
C GLU A 449 -38.25 -5.68 -1.38
N GLU A 450 -38.24 -4.55 -0.67
CA GLU A 450 -37.70 -3.28 -1.16
C GLU A 450 -36.18 -3.35 -1.36
N GLN A 451 -35.46 -3.88 -0.39
CA GLN A 451 -34.00 -4.04 -0.45
C GLN A 451 -33.59 -5.05 -1.53
N VAL A 452 -34.32 -6.17 -1.65
CA VAL A 452 -34.17 -7.13 -2.78
C VAL A 452 -34.45 -6.46 -4.13
N ARG A 453 -35.48 -5.62 -4.23
CA ARG A 453 -35.84 -4.88 -5.45
C ARG A 453 -34.76 -3.86 -5.82
N CYS A 454 -34.25 -3.10 -4.86
CA CYS A 454 -33.24 -2.06 -5.07
C CYS A 454 -31.91 -2.66 -5.56
N GLN A 455 -31.47 -3.75 -4.93
CA GLN A 455 -30.18 -4.40 -5.24
C GLN A 455 -30.19 -5.23 -6.55
N ARG A 456 -31.31 -5.38 -7.27
CA ARG A 456 -31.38 -6.24 -8.48
C ARG A 456 -30.30 -5.88 -9.52
N PRO A 457 -29.68 -6.88 -10.18
CA PRO A 457 -29.97 -8.32 -10.09
C PRO A 457 -29.32 -9.07 -8.92
N LYS A 458 -28.50 -8.42 -8.07
CA LYS A 458 -27.75 -9.07 -6.97
C LYS A 458 -28.64 -9.96 -6.09
N PRO A 459 -28.38 -11.28 -6.00
CA PRO A 459 -28.94 -12.11 -4.96
C PRO A 459 -28.22 -11.78 -3.65
N ILE A 460 -28.90 -11.10 -2.74
CA ILE A 460 -28.31 -10.68 -1.45
C ILE A 460 -27.93 -11.92 -0.62
N LEU A 461 -26.65 -12.03 -0.25
CA LEU A 461 -26.09 -12.99 0.70
C LEU A 461 -25.99 -12.40 2.11
N LEU A 462 -25.57 -11.13 2.24
CA LEU A 462 -25.47 -10.40 3.51
C LEU A 462 -26.09 -9.01 3.37
N ASP A 463 -27.04 -8.68 4.24
CA ASP A 463 -27.82 -7.45 4.19
C ASP A 463 -27.22 -6.36 5.10
N THR A 464 -25.97 -6.00 4.83
CA THR A 464 -25.07 -5.36 5.82
C THR A 464 -25.45 -3.95 6.25
N GLY A 465 -26.15 -3.17 5.41
CA GLY A 465 -26.70 -1.88 5.78
C GLY A 465 -27.86 -2.00 6.78
N GLU A 466 -28.58 -3.12 6.70
CA GLU A 466 -29.74 -3.49 7.50
C GLU A 466 -29.39 -4.33 8.75
N MET A 467 -28.10 -4.65 8.94
CA MET A 467 -27.58 -5.39 10.09
C MET A 467 -26.91 -4.42 11.08
N LYS A 468 -27.61 -4.17 12.19
CA LYS A 468 -27.27 -3.14 13.20
C LYS A 468 -26.87 -3.70 14.58
N GLN A 469 -26.67 -5.01 14.69
CA GLN A 469 -26.36 -5.70 15.94
C GLN A 469 -25.03 -6.45 15.83
N PRO A 470 -24.09 -6.31 16.78
CA PRO A 470 -24.13 -5.44 17.97
C PRO A 470 -23.95 -3.94 17.65
N TYR A 471 -23.49 -3.63 16.44
CA TYR A 471 -23.47 -2.30 15.82
C TYR A 471 -23.46 -2.48 14.29
N ASP A 472 -23.28 -1.40 13.53
CA ASP A 472 -23.32 -1.39 12.06
C ASP A 472 -22.32 -2.38 11.41
N TRP A 473 -22.83 -3.16 10.45
CA TRP A 473 -22.01 -4.14 9.72
C TRP A 473 -21.24 -3.53 8.55
N ALA A 474 -21.75 -2.47 7.93
CA ALA A 474 -21.09 -1.74 6.85
C ALA A 474 -21.32 -0.22 7.01
N PRO A 475 -20.46 0.63 6.43
CA PRO A 475 -20.73 2.06 6.35
C PRO A 475 -21.98 2.39 5.52
N SER A 476 -22.57 3.56 5.79
CA SER A 476 -23.48 4.26 4.87
C SER A 476 -22.93 5.64 4.50
N ILE A 477 -22.39 6.35 5.50
CA ILE A 477 -21.74 7.65 5.35
C ILE A 477 -20.30 7.46 4.87
N LEU A 478 -19.96 8.04 3.71
CA LEU A 478 -18.67 7.91 3.04
C LEU A 478 -18.04 9.28 2.71
N PRO A 479 -16.71 9.45 2.85
CA PRO A 479 -16.01 10.64 2.37
C PRO A 479 -15.87 10.61 0.85
N VAL A 480 -16.16 11.74 0.21
CA VAL A 480 -15.72 12.06 -1.15
C VAL A 480 -14.87 13.32 -1.09
N GLN A 481 -13.68 13.31 -1.70
CA GLN A 481 -12.72 14.40 -1.59
C GLN A 481 -11.97 14.63 -2.90
N ILE A 482 -11.84 15.89 -3.30
CA ILE A 482 -11.06 16.33 -4.45
C ILE A 482 -9.89 17.19 -3.96
N LEU A 483 -8.68 16.84 -4.39
CA LEU A 483 -7.46 17.57 -4.06
C LEU A 483 -6.87 18.15 -5.35
N ARG A 484 -6.41 19.40 -5.32
CA ARG A 484 -5.83 20.10 -6.47
C ARG A 484 -4.49 20.73 -6.13
N ILE A 485 -3.54 20.52 -7.03
CA ILE A 485 -2.23 21.19 -7.05
C ILE A 485 -2.03 21.67 -8.49
N GLY A 486 -2.14 22.97 -8.76
CA GLY A 486 -1.96 23.53 -10.11
C GLY A 486 -2.97 22.98 -11.16
N GLN A 487 -2.48 22.16 -12.10
CA GLN A 487 -3.25 21.38 -13.07
C GLN A 487 -3.43 19.88 -12.73
N LEU A 488 -2.84 19.39 -11.65
CA LEU A 488 -3.11 18.05 -11.12
C LEU A 488 -4.36 18.08 -10.22
N VAL A 489 -5.24 17.10 -10.40
CA VAL A 489 -6.44 16.88 -9.60
C VAL A 489 -6.55 15.41 -9.21
N ILE A 490 -6.56 15.13 -7.90
CA ILE A 490 -6.65 13.78 -7.33
C ILE A 490 -8.06 13.57 -6.78
N LEU A 491 -8.73 12.51 -7.21
CA LEU A 491 -10.06 12.11 -6.74
C LEU A 491 -9.91 11.02 -5.67
N CYS A 492 -10.11 11.38 -4.41
CA CYS A 492 -9.90 10.49 -3.26
C CYS A 492 -11.18 9.68 -2.99
N VAL A 493 -11.18 8.39 -3.38
CA VAL A 493 -12.37 7.52 -3.34
C VAL A 493 -12.27 6.42 -2.27
N PRO A 494 -13.32 6.15 -1.47
CA PRO A 494 -13.27 5.23 -0.33
C PRO A 494 -13.57 3.78 -0.71
N GLY A 495 -12.98 3.27 -1.79
CA GLY A 495 -13.23 1.91 -2.28
C GLY A 495 -12.45 1.56 -3.54
N GLU A 496 -12.79 0.42 -4.12
CA GLU A 496 -12.11 -0.20 -5.24
C GLU A 496 -12.92 -0.07 -6.54
N PHE A 497 -12.64 0.98 -7.31
CA PHE A 497 -13.25 1.20 -8.62
C PHE A 497 -12.70 0.20 -9.64
N THR A 498 -13.56 -0.41 -10.45
CA THR A 498 -13.13 -1.18 -11.63
C THR A 498 -12.52 -0.27 -12.70
N THR A 499 -11.89 -0.87 -13.71
CA THR A 499 -11.29 -0.18 -14.84
C THR A 499 -12.26 0.80 -15.48
N MET A 500 -13.45 0.35 -15.92
CA MET A 500 -14.39 1.25 -16.59
C MET A 500 -15.08 2.22 -15.62
N ALA A 501 -15.27 1.85 -14.35
CA ALA A 501 -15.79 2.76 -13.34
C ALA A 501 -14.84 3.95 -13.11
N GLY A 502 -13.53 3.70 -12.99
CA GLY A 502 -12.52 4.74 -12.84
C GLY A 502 -12.37 5.62 -14.07
N ARG A 503 -12.40 5.03 -15.28
CA ARG A 503 -12.45 5.77 -16.56
C ARG A 503 -13.62 6.76 -16.59
N ARG A 504 -14.85 6.27 -16.36
CA ARG A 504 -16.06 7.10 -16.33
C ARG A 504 -16.02 8.22 -15.28
N LEU A 505 -15.45 7.96 -14.10
CA LEU A 505 -15.29 8.99 -13.06
C LEU A 505 -14.28 10.07 -13.47
N ARG A 506 -13.08 9.69 -13.95
CA ARG A 506 -12.07 10.66 -14.42
C ARG A 506 -12.58 11.49 -15.58
N ASP A 507 -13.20 10.86 -16.59
CA ASP A 507 -13.73 11.56 -17.76
C ASP A 507 -14.84 12.55 -17.37
N ALA A 508 -15.77 12.14 -16.49
CA ALA A 508 -16.85 13.02 -16.03
C ALA A 508 -16.35 14.26 -15.25
N VAL A 509 -15.34 14.11 -14.39
CA VAL A 509 -14.73 15.24 -13.67
C VAL A 509 -13.86 16.09 -14.60
N LYS A 510 -13.09 15.47 -15.51
CA LYS A 510 -12.26 16.18 -16.48
C LYS A 510 -13.10 17.05 -17.42
N THR A 511 -14.27 16.57 -17.85
CA THR A 511 -15.24 17.38 -18.61
C THR A 511 -15.66 18.63 -17.83
N VAL A 512 -16.16 18.49 -16.60
CA VAL A 512 -16.59 19.63 -15.77
C VAL A 512 -15.46 20.64 -15.56
N LEU A 513 -14.26 20.15 -15.23
CA LEU A 513 -13.09 21.01 -15.05
C LEU A 513 -12.76 21.79 -16.32
N LYS A 514 -12.67 21.10 -17.47
CA LYS A 514 -12.30 21.70 -18.76
C LYS A 514 -13.33 22.72 -19.25
N GLU A 515 -14.62 22.42 -19.11
CA GLU A 515 -15.73 23.32 -19.46
C GLU A 515 -15.70 24.58 -18.58
N GLY A 516 -15.64 24.41 -17.25
CA GLY A 516 -15.62 25.52 -16.30
C GLY A 516 -14.31 26.32 -16.24
N SER A 517 -13.27 25.92 -16.96
CA SER A 517 -11.96 26.59 -16.99
C SER A 517 -11.56 27.07 -18.40
N ASN A 518 -12.51 27.37 -19.27
CA ASN A 518 -12.28 27.84 -20.64
C ASN A 518 -11.31 26.96 -21.44
N GLY A 519 -11.41 25.64 -21.29
CA GLY A 519 -10.61 24.67 -22.04
C GLY A 519 -9.23 24.33 -21.47
N ARG A 520 -8.79 24.90 -20.33
CA ARG A 520 -7.55 24.48 -19.65
C ARG A 520 -7.57 22.98 -19.36
N GLU A 521 -6.52 22.28 -19.77
CA GLU A 521 -6.32 20.86 -19.48
C GLU A 521 -5.96 20.64 -18.00
N PHE A 522 -6.41 19.49 -17.49
CA PHE A 522 -6.11 18.98 -16.16
C PHE A 522 -5.72 17.51 -16.25
N SER A 523 -4.70 17.12 -15.46
CA SER A 523 -4.40 15.73 -15.17
C SER A 523 -5.27 15.29 -14.01
N VAL A 524 -6.41 14.66 -14.33
CA VAL A 524 -7.33 14.06 -13.35
C VAL A 524 -6.90 12.62 -13.09
N VAL A 525 -6.68 12.27 -11.82
CA VAL A 525 -6.21 10.96 -11.35
C VAL A 525 -7.05 10.50 -10.16
N ILE A 526 -7.01 9.22 -9.77
CA ILE A 526 -7.83 8.69 -8.66
C ILE A 526 -6.91 8.14 -7.57
N ALA A 527 -7.12 8.55 -6.32
CA ALA A 527 -6.53 7.88 -5.17
C ALA A 527 -7.55 6.87 -4.62
N GLY A 528 -7.38 5.61 -4.98
CA GLY A 528 -8.20 4.49 -4.51
C GLY A 528 -8.08 4.25 -3.00
N LEU A 529 -9.07 3.55 -2.44
CA LEU A 529 -9.06 3.08 -1.04
C LEU A 529 -8.72 4.18 0.00
N THR A 530 -9.23 5.40 -0.22
CA THR A 530 -8.86 6.61 0.51
C THR A 530 -9.89 7.02 1.56
N ASN A 531 -9.42 7.42 2.73
CA ASN A 531 -10.13 7.92 3.92
C ASN A 531 -11.12 6.94 4.59
N SER A 532 -11.71 6.02 3.85
CA SER A 532 -12.60 4.94 4.30
C SER A 532 -12.51 3.75 3.34
N TYR A 533 -13.25 2.68 3.63
CA TYR A 533 -13.38 1.52 2.77
C TYR A 533 -14.84 1.08 2.65
N SER A 534 -15.30 0.86 1.43
CA SER A 534 -16.70 0.56 1.09
C SER A 534 -16.84 -0.55 0.04
N GLN A 535 -15.87 -1.48 0.01
CA GLN A 535 -15.77 -2.55 -0.99
C GLN A 535 -15.61 -1.96 -2.41
N TYR A 536 -16.32 -2.51 -3.40
CA TYR A 536 -16.10 -2.30 -4.83
C TYR A 536 -17.05 -1.28 -5.45
N ILE A 537 -16.64 -0.70 -6.58
CA ILE A 537 -17.48 0.16 -7.41
C ILE A 537 -17.34 -0.33 -8.86
N ALA A 538 -18.28 -1.18 -9.28
CA ALA A 538 -18.47 -1.60 -10.66
C ALA A 538 -19.30 -0.57 -11.46
N THR A 539 -19.24 -0.63 -12.80
CA THR A 539 -20.24 0.04 -13.65
C THR A 539 -21.63 -0.58 -13.48
N PHE A 540 -22.68 0.09 -13.95
CA PHE A 540 -24.04 -0.48 -13.97
C PHE A 540 -24.05 -1.80 -14.76
N GLU A 541 -23.31 -1.84 -15.87
CA GLU A 541 -23.19 -2.97 -16.78
C GLU A 541 -22.40 -4.13 -16.17
N GLU A 542 -21.24 -3.87 -15.58
CA GLU A 542 -20.44 -4.86 -14.84
C GLU A 542 -21.24 -5.43 -13.63
N TYR A 543 -21.99 -4.57 -12.94
CA TYR A 543 -22.87 -4.97 -11.83
C TYR A 543 -23.93 -5.98 -12.27
N GLN A 544 -24.45 -5.91 -13.51
CA GLN A 544 -25.42 -6.90 -13.99
C GLN A 544 -24.86 -8.32 -14.04
N VAL A 545 -23.54 -8.46 -14.22
CA VAL A 545 -22.87 -9.77 -14.40
C VAL A 545 -22.63 -10.47 -13.06
N GLN A 546 -22.71 -9.78 -11.91
CA GLN A 546 -22.56 -10.35 -10.56
C GLN A 546 -21.32 -11.25 -10.33
N ARG A 547 -20.21 -10.90 -11.01
CA ARG A 547 -18.86 -11.30 -10.58
C ARG A 547 -18.48 -10.64 -9.24
N TYR A 548 -17.35 -11.01 -8.65
CA TYR A 548 -16.97 -10.63 -7.29
C TYR A 548 -17.10 -9.11 -7.02
N GLU A 549 -16.64 -8.28 -7.96
CA GLU A 549 -16.70 -6.82 -7.88
C GLU A 549 -18.14 -6.29 -7.90
N GLY A 550 -19.00 -6.82 -8.78
CA GLY A 550 -20.42 -6.45 -8.87
C GLY A 550 -21.26 -6.95 -7.69
N ALA A 551 -20.95 -8.14 -7.18
CA ALA A 551 -21.55 -8.68 -5.97
C ALA A 551 -21.13 -7.90 -4.71
N SER A 552 -19.91 -7.36 -4.70
CA SER A 552 -19.35 -6.59 -3.59
C SER A 552 -19.58 -5.07 -3.72
N THR A 553 -20.23 -4.60 -4.79
CA THR A 553 -20.60 -3.18 -4.96
C THR A 553 -21.77 -2.85 -4.04
N LEU A 554 -21.49 -2.28 -2.85
CA LEU A 554 -22.43 -2.27 -1.71
C LEU A 554 -23.81 -1.67 -2.00
N TYR A 555 -23.87 -0.48 -2.61
CA TYR A 555 -25.06 0.39 -2.59
C TYR A 555 -25.94 0.25 -3.84
N GLY A 556 -25.93 -0.92 -4.45
CA GLY A 556 -26.76 -1.25 -5.61
C GLY A 556 -26.18 -0.80 -6.96
N PRO A 557 -26.93 -1.00 -8.06
CA PRO A 557 -26.44 -0.82 -9.43
C PRO A 557 -26.06 0.61 -9.81
N HIS A 558 -26.52 1.60 -9.03
CA HIS A 558 -26.25 3.04 -9.26
C HIS A 558 -25.14 3.61 -8.38
N THR A 559 -24.36 2.77 -7.68
CA THR A 559 -23.24 3.20 -6.82
C THR A 559 -22.26 4.11 -7.56
N LEU A 560 -21.80 3.71 -8.76
CA LEU A 560 -20.92 4.54 -9.60
C LEU A 560 -21.58 5.86 -10.02
N SER A 561 -22.85 5.82 -10.40
CA SER A 561 -23.60 7.01 -10.81
C SER A 561 -23.69 8.04 -9.67
N GLY A 562 -23.87 7.57 -8.43
CA GLY A 562 -23.79 8.39 -7.22
C GLY A 562 -22.42 9.05 -7.06
N TYR A 563 -21.33 8.28 -7.11
CA TYR A 563 -19.98 8.85 -7.05
C TYR A 563 -19.72 9.89 -8.15
N ILE A 564 -20.11 9.61 -9.40
CA ILE A 564 -19.97 10.57 -10.51
C ILE A 564 -20.76 11.86 -10.24
N GLN A 565 -21.98 11.76 -9.70
CA GLN A 565 -22.78 12.93 -9.34
C GLN A 565 -22.07 13.79 -8.27
N GLU A 566 -21.62 13.18 -7.17
CA GLU A 566 -21.04 13.93 -6.05
C GLU A 566 -19.66 14.52 -6.41
N PHE A 567 -18.81 13.78 -7.13
CA PHE A 567 -17.54 14.33 -7.61
C PHE A 567 -17.71 15.46 -8.63
N LYS A 568 -18.80 15.46 -9.43
CA LYS A 568 -19.15 16.60 -10.27
C LYS A 568 -19.60 17.82 -9.44
N LYS A 569 -20.24 17.65 -8.27
CA LYS A 569 -20.49 18.77 -7.33
C LYS A 569 -19.17 19.34 -6.81
N LEU A 570 -18.32 18.49 -6.23
CA LEU A 570 -17.00 18.90 -5.70
C LEU A 570 -16.15 19.66 -6.75
N ALA A 571 -16.17 19.22 -8.01
CA ALA A 571 -15.47 19.91 -9.10
C ALA A 571 -16.04 21.30 -9.42
N ASN A 572 -17.37 21.48 -9.37
CA ASN A 572 -18.00 22.79 -9.56
C ASN A 572 -17.72 23.74 -8.38
N ASP A 573 -17.71 23.24 -7.15
CA ASP A 573 -17.36 24.02 -5.95
C ASP A 573 -15.89 24.48 -5.99
N LEU A 574 -15.00 23.62 -6.49
CA LEU A 574 -13.56 23.88 -6.69
C LEU A 574 -13.30 24.95 -7.77
N LEU A 575 -14.10 24.95 -8.84
CA LEU A 575 -14.07 25.94 -9.92
C LEU A 575 -14.64 27.30 -9.47
N SER A 576 -15.83 27.30 -8.88
CA SER A 576 -16.56 28.49 -8.43
C SER A 576 -15.98 29.15 -7.16
N ALA A 577 -14.99 28.52 -6.53
CA ALA A 577 -14.40 28.89 -5.25
C ALA A 577 -15.38 28.88 -4.05
N GLN A 578 -16.54 28.23 -4.19
CA GLN A 578 -17.53 28.07 -3.11
C GLN A 578 -17.14 26.95 -2.14
N THR A 579 -17.63 27.02 -0.89
CA THR A 579 -17.52 25.93 0.10
C THR A 579 -18.54 24.84 -0.20
N THR A 580 -18.12 23.57 -0.15
CA THR A 580 -19.02 22.41 -0.20
C THR A 580 -19.74 22.24 1.15
N ASP A 581 -20.95 21.69 1.15
CA ASP A 581 -21.62 21.21 2.36
C ASP A 581 -20.86 19.99 2.93
N PRO A 582 -20.37 20.02 4.19
CA PRO A 582 -19.64 18.89 4.77
C PRO A 582 -20.49 17.63 4.95
N GLY A 583 -21.82 17.73 4.95
CA GLY A 583 -22.74 16.60 5.05
C GLY A 583 -22.77 15.90 6.42
N PRO A 584 -23.49 14.77 6.53
CA PRO A 584 -23.65 14.03 7.78
C PRO A 584 -22.32 13.44 8.26
N GLN A 585 -21.95 13.67 9.52
CA GLN A 585 -20.70 13.15 10.08
C GLN A 585 -20.75 11.62 10.27
N PRO A 586 -19.70 10.87 9.91
CA PRO A 586 -19.65 9.43 10.10
C PRO A 586 -19.51 9.06 11.58
N PRO A 587 -19.95 7.86 12.00
CA PRO A 587 -19.89 7.44 13.38
C PRO A 587 -18.45 7.12 13.83
N ASP A 588 -18.08 7.55 15.05
CA ASP A 588 -16.97 6.97 15.80
C ASP A 588 -17.47 5.76 16.59
N LEU A 589 -17.09 4.56 16.15
CA LEU A 589 -17.45 3.30 16.79
C LEU A 589 -16.33 2.74 17.70
N LEU A 590 -15.24 3.48 17.99
CA LEU A 590 -14.10 2.99 18.79
C LEU A 590 -14.53 2.42 20.14
N HIS A 591 -15.46 3.11 20.82
CA HIS A 591 -15.99 2.72 22.13
C HIS A 591 -16.92 1.49 22.10
N LYS A 592 -17.34 1.02 20.90
CA LYS A 592 -18.16 -0.20 20.73
C LYS A 592 -17.34 -1.41 20.30
N GLN A 593 -16.06 -1.24 19.94
CA GLN A 593 -15.28 -2.29 19.31
C GLN A 593 -15.12 -3.53 20.18
N ILE A 594 -15.42 -4.70 19.61
CA ILE A 594 -15.30 -6.00 20.27
C ILE A 594 -14.01 -6.67 19.80
N SER A 595 -13.23 -7.23 20.73
CA SER A 595 -12.05 -8.04 20.42
C SER A 595 -12.20 -9.44 21.03
N LEU A 596 -12.05 -10.47 20.19
CA LEU A 596 -12.02 -11.88 20.58
C LEU A 596 -10.60 -12.48 20.41
N LEU A 597 -9.64 -11.67 19.99
CA LEU A 597 -8.24 -12.03 19.84
C LEU A 597 -7.61 -12.34 21.21
N THR A 598 -7.18 -13.59 21.41
CA THR A 598 -6.53 -14.03 22.65
C THR A 598 -5.30 -13.15 22.98
N PRO A 599 -5.15 -12.63 24.21
CA PRO A 599 -3.97 -11.88 24.60
C PRO A 599 -2.74 -12.79 24.76
N VAL A 600 -1.54 -12.23 24.62
CA VAL A 600 -0.32 -12.95 25.04
C VAL A 600 -0.36 -13.10 26.56
N VAL A 601 -0.39 -14.35 27.05
CA VAL A 601 -0.46 -14.66 28.48
C VAL A 601 0.93 -14.51 29.09
N ALA A 602 1.85 -15.39 28.70
CA ALA A 602 3.27 -15.36 29.06
C ALA A 602 4.09 -16.17 28.03
N ASP A 603 5.37 -15.86 27.91
CA ASP A 603 6.37 -16.61 27.15
C ASP A 603 7.29 -17.37 28.10
N MET A 604 7.80 -18.53 27.67
CA MET A 604 8.71 -19.36 28.46
C MET A 604 9.78 -20.02 27.58
N THR A 605 10.89 -20.38 28.20
CA THR A 605 11.94 -21.24 27.63
C THR A 605 12.01 -22.58 28.38
N PRO A 606 12.53 -23.66 27.78
CA PRO A 606 12.96 -24.83 28.51
C PRO A 606 13.99 -24.50 29.60
N ILE A 607 13.96 -25.26 30.68
CA ILE A 607 14.90 -25.16 31.81
C ILE A 607 16.34 -25.22 31.28
N GLY A 608 17.18 -24.27 31.72
CA GLY A 608 18.57 -24.16 31.28
C GLY A 608 18.80 -23.42 29.95
N THR A 609 17.77 -22.79 29.37
CA THR A 609 17.91 -22.00 28.13
C THR A 609 17.28 -20.61 28.25
N ALA A 610 17.81 -19.63 27.52
CA ALA A 610 17.41 -18.22 27.50
C ALA A 610 16.72 -17.83 26.17
N PHE A 611 16.00 -16.71 26.19
CA PHE A 611 15.49 -16.09 24.96
C PHE A 611 16.65 -15.45 24.19
N GLY A 612 16.73 -15.74 22.88
CA GLY A 612 17.88 -15.42 22.03
C GLY A 612 18.89 -16.55 21.88
N ASP A 613 18.78 -17.66 22.61
CA ASP A 613 19.64 -18.84 22.36
C ASP A 613 19.42 -19.39 20.95
N VAL A 614 20.51 -19.74 20.26
CA VAL A 614 20.44 -20.40 18.96
C VAL A 614 20.00 -21.86 19.13
N THR A 615 18.98 -22.25 18.39
CA THR A 615 18.38 -23.61 18.36
C THR A 615 18.72 -24.37 17.08
N SER A 616 19.05 -23.65 16.00
CA SER A 616 19.68 -24.19 14.79
C SER A 616 20.63 -23.11 14.25
N ASP A 617 21.94 -23.36 14.35
CA ASP A 617 22.98 -22.44 13.91
C ASP A 617 23.42 -22.74 12.46
N VAL A 618 24.27 -21.89 11.88
CA VAL A 618 25.00 -22.23 10.66
C VAL A 618 26.03 -23.35 10.92
N PRO A 619 26.38 -24.17 9.91
CA PRO A 619 27.50 -25.11 10.05
C PRO A 619 28.80 -24.36 10.35
N ARG A 620 29.64 -24.90 11.23
CA ARG A 620 31.01 -24.41 11.40
C ARG A 620 31.77 -24.50 10.07
N LEU A 621 32.60 -23.51 9.77
CA LEU A 621 33.34 -23.41 8.51
C LEU A 621 32.40 -23.50 7.28
N SER A 622 31.29 -22.76 7.31
CA SER A 622 30.37 -22.63 6.18
C SER A 622 30.72 -21.44 5.28
N LYS A 623 30.69 -21.69 3.97
CA LYS A 623 30.64 -20.66 2.91
C LYS A 623 29.28 -20.70 2.25
N PHE A 624 28.77 -19.54 1.90
CA PHE A 624 27.53 -19.38 1.14
C PHE A 624 27.76 -18.42 -0.04
N ARG A 625 27.27 -18.79 -1.22
CA ARG A 625 27.43 -18.02 -2.45
C ARG A 625 26.34 -16.97 -2.58
N LYS A 626 26.73 -15.73 -2.87
CA LYS A 626 25.79 -14.67 -3.22
C LYS A 626 24.99 -14.99 -4.49
N GLY A 627 23.77 -14.45 -4.57
CA GLY A 627 22.83 -14.70 -5.68
C GLY A 627 22.16 -16.08 -5.66
N ALA A 628 22.75 -17.09 -5.01
CA ALA A 628 22.28 -18.47 -5.00
C ALA A 628 21.78 -18.96 -3.63
N ASP A 629 22.57 -18.79 -2.57
CA ASP A 629 22.33 -19.48 -1.31
C ASP A 629 21.39 -18.73 -0.35
N ILE A 630 20.74 -19.50 0.52
CA ILE A 630 19.87 -19.01 1.59
C ILE A 630 20.42 -19.47 2.93
N VAL A 631 20.87 -18.53 3.76
CA VAL A 631 21.28 -18.79 5.15
C VAL A 631 20.03 -18.84 6.02
N ARG A 632 19.88 -19.88 6.84
CA ARG A 632 18.78 -20.02 7.81
C ARG A 632 19.34 -20.28 9.21
N VAL A 633 18.94 -19.45 10.17
CA VAL A 633 19.26 -19.62 11.60
C VAL A 633 17.97 -19.58 12.40
N GLN A 634 17.83 -20.42 13.43
CA GLN A 634 16.68 -20.41 14.33
C GLN A 634 17.10 -20.09 15.76
N PHE A 635 16.37 -19.18 16.40
CA PHE A 635 16.55 -18.71 17.77
C PHE A 635 15.34 -19.12 18.63
N ARG A 636 15.58 -19.38 19.92
CA ARG A 636 14.54 -19.49 20.94
C ARG A 636 13.95 -18.11 21.20
N SER A 637 12.63 -17.96 21.10
CA SER A 637 12.00 -16.64 21.04
C SER A 637 10.65 -16.60 21.77
N ALA A 638 10.02 -15.43 21.73
CA ALA A 638 8.76 -15.07 22.37
C ALA A 638 7.81 -14.47 21.33
N ASN A 639 6.55 -14.22 21.71
CA ASN A 639 5.52 -13.71 20.81
C ASN A 639 5.83 -12.27 20.31
N PRO A 640 5.94 -12.02 18.98
CA PRO A 640 6.15 -10.69 18.40
C PRO A 640 5.09 -9.64 18.77
N ARG A 641 3.93 -10.04 19.30
CA ARG A 641 2.92 -9.11 19.85
C ARG A 641 3.33 -8.40 21.14
N ASN A 642 4.40 -8.83 21.81
CA ASN A 642 4.89 -8.15 23.03
C ASN A 642 5.49 -6.78 22.75
N ASP A 643 6.14 -6.61 21.59
CA ASP A 643 6.58 -5.32 21.07
C ASP A 643 6.68 -5.40 19.54
N LEU A 644 6.00 -4.51 18.83
CA LEU A 644 6.00 -4.46 17.37
C LEU A 644 7.39 -4.10 16.78
N MET A 645 8.34 -3.71 17.65
CA MET A 645 9.65 -3.19 17.29
C MET A 645 9.54 -2.02 16.31
N THR A 646 8.52 -1.17 16.47
CA THR A 646 8.25 0.00 15.64
C THR A 646 9.50 0.89 15.57
N GLU A 647 9.91 1.23 14.34
CA GLU A 647 11.17 1.93 14.04
C GLU A 647 12.48 1.18 14.39
N GLY A 648 12.39 -0.03 14.94
CA GLY A 648 13.48 -0.99 15.15
C GLY A 648 13.44 -2.15 14.15
N THR A 649 13.84 -3.34 14.61
CA THR A 649 13.85 -4.56 13.78
C THR A 649 13.83 -5.83 14.64
N PHE A 650 13.24 -6.93 14.13
CA PHE A 650 13.31 -8.27 14.72
C PHE A 650 14.50 -9.10 14.22
N ALA A 651 15.03 -8.79 13.04
CA ALA A 651 16.01 -9.60 12.33
C ALA A 651 17.06 -8.72 11.65
N LEU A 652 18.32 -9.14 11.75
CA LEU A 652 19.45 -8.34 11.28
C LEU A 652 20.56 -9.23 10.71
N VAL A 653 21.14 -8.83 9.59
CA VAL A 653 22.41 -9.34 9.09
C VAL A 653 23.50 -8.33 9.44
N GLU A 654 24.57 -8.79 10.06
CA GLU A 654 25.73 -7.96 10.38
C GLU A 654 26.98 -8.49 9.66
N ARG A 655 27.75 -7.60 9.05
CA ARG A 655 29.08 -7.88 8.48
C ARG A 655 30.16 -7.56 9.49
N TRP A 656 31.23 -8.35 9.55
CA TRP A 656 32.42 -8.02 10.32
C TRP A 656 33.27 -6.99 9.57
N LEU A 657 33.76 -5.96 10.27
CA LEU A 657 34.77 -5.04 9.74
C LEU A 657 36.07 -5.18 10.52
N GLU A 658 37.03 -5.91 9.94
CA GLU A 658 38.33 -6.26 10.52
C GLU A 658 39.06 -5.03 11.08
N GLY A 659 39.29 -4.00 10.26
CA GLY A 659 39.96 -2.76 10.65
C GLY A 659 39.22 -1.88 11.66
N ARG A 660 38.15 -2.39 12.29
CA ARG A 660 37.46 -1.79 13.45
C ARG A 660 37.01 -2.83 14.49
N GLU A 661 37.36 -4.10 14.34
CA GLU A 661 36.93 -5.25 15.17
C GLU A 661 35.44 -5.21 15.57
N THR A 662 34.57 -4.80 14.64
CA THR A 662 33.15 -4.53 14.97
C THR A 662 32.16 -5.04 13.92
N TRP A 663 31.04 -5.52 14.44
CA TRP A 663 29.86 -5.91 13.67
C TRP A 663 29.07 -4.68 13.20
N VAL A 664 28.82 -4.62 11.89
CA VAL A 664 28.07 -3.56 11.23
C VAL A 664 26.77 -4.12 10.61
N PRO A 665 25.59 -3.62 11.02
CA PRO A 665 24.32 -3.79 10.30
C PRO A 665 24.45 -3.56 8.79
N VAL A 666 23.98 -4.51 7.98
CA VAL A 666 23.94 -4.40 6.50
C VAL A 666 22.57 -4.68 5.88
N TYR A 667 21.76 -5.57 6.46
CA TYR A 667 20.37 -5.83 6.06
C TYR A 667 19.50 -5.99 7.31
N ASP A 668 18.26 -5.47 7.30
CA ASP A 668 17.30 -5.62 8.40
C ASP A 668 15.91 -6.08 7.92
N ASP A 669 14.93 -6.21 8.83
CA ASP A 669 13.56 -6.64 8.50
C ASP A 669 12.72 -5.65 7.66
N ASP A 670 13.33 -4.59 7.12
CA ASP A 670 12.78 -3.71 6.09
C ASP A 670 13.34 -4.05 4.68
N ASP A 671 14.28 -4.99 4.55
CA ASP A 671 14.95 -5.39 3.30
C ASP A 671 14.47 -6.75 2.74
N PHE A 672 13.99 -6.76 1.50
CA PHE A 672 13.35 -7.90 0.81
C PHE A 672 14.17 -9.22 0.76
N CYS A 673 15.48 -9.17 0.97
CA CYS A 673 16.35 -10.35 1.00
C CYS A 673 16.33 -11.10 2.35
N LEU A 674 15.84 -10.47 3.41
CA LEU A 674 15.74 -11.02 4.76
C LEU A 674 14.28 -11.37 5.09
N ARG A 675 14.06 -12.43 5.87
CA ARG A 675 12.74 -12.82 6.36
C ARG A 675 12.82 -13.19 7.83
N PHE A 676 12.00 -12.57 8.65
CA PHE A 676 11.72 -12.98 10.02
C PHE A 676 10.48 -13.90 10.00
N LYS A 677 10.61 -15.13 10.48
CA LYS A 677 9.50 -16.09 10.62
C LYS A 677 9.36 -16.50 12.07
N TRP A 678 8.18 -16.38 12.64
CA TRP A 678 7.87 -16.80 14.01
C TRP A 678 6.98 -18.05 14.01
N SER A 679 7.26 -19.01 14.89
CA SER A 679 6.48 -20.24 15.00
C SER A 679 6.42 -20.77 16.44
N ARG A 680 5.39 -21.57 16.74
CA ARG A 680 5.23 -22.26 18.02
C ARG A 680 4.61 -23.65 17.81
N PRO A 681 4.88 -24.65 18.67
CA PRO A 681 4.40 -26.03 18.48
C PRO A 681 2.87 -26.19 18.41
N PHE A 682 2.10 -25.33 19.08
CA PHE A 682 0.63 -25.31 19.05
C PHE A 682 0.09 -23.94 19.50
N LYS A 683 -1.19 -23.65 19.23
CA LYS A 683 -1.82 -22.31 19.38
C LYS A 683 -1.73 -21.66 20.77
N LEU A 684 -1.49 -22.43 21.83
CA LEU A 684 -1.38 -21.94 23.21
C LEU A 684 -0.02 -22.28 23.87
N SER A 685 0.99 -22.64 23.08
CA SER A 685 2.35 -22.86 23.60
C SER A 685 2.97 -21.56 24.07
N THR A 686 3.48 -21.55 25.32
CA THR A 686 4.31 -20.46 25.86
C THR A 686 5.73 -20.47 25.29
N GLN A 687 6.17 -21.57 24.68
CA GLN A 687 7.46 -21.69 23.99
C GLN A 687 7.29 -21.42 22.49
N SER A 688 8.21 -20.63 21.91
CA SER A 688 8.22 -20.30 20.49
C SER A 688 9.65 -20.15 19.93
N THR A 689 9.78 -20.09 18.61
CA THR A 689 11.04 -19.87 17.91
C THR A 689 10.92 -18.79 16.84
N ALA A 690 12.03 -18.11 16.59
CA ALA A 690 12.23 -17.18 15.50
C ALA A 690 13.23 -17.78 14.51
N THR A 691 12.79 -18.08 13.29
CA THR A 691 13.65 -18.46 12.17
C THR A 691 13.91 -17.23 11.31
N ILE A 692 15.18 -16.89 11.13
CA ILE A 692 15.60 -15.84 10.20
C ILE A 692 16.18 -16.51 8.95
N GLU A 693 15.68 -16.12 7.78
CA GLU A 693 16.18 -16.57 6.48
C GLU A 693 16.74 -15.37 5.70
N TRP A 694 17.99 -15.46 5.25
CA TRP A 694 18.63 -14.48 4.38
C TRP A 694 18.94 -15.14 3.03
N ARG A 695 18.20 -14.77 1.97
CA ARG A 695 18.63 -15.08 0.58
C ARG A 695 19.71 -14.06 0.23
N ILE A 696 20.94 -14.50 0.06
CA ILE A 696 22.07 -13.58 -0.14
C ILE A 696 21.92 -12.91 -1.51
N PRO A 697 21.77 -11.57 -1.59
CA PRO A 697 21.62 -10.88 -2.87
C PRO A 697 22.96 -10.86 -3.63
N GLU A 698 22.90 -10.84 -4.97
CA GLU A 698 24.09 -10.76 -5.83
C GLU A 698 24.98 -9.53 -5.55
N THR A 699 24.36 -8.47 -5.01
CA THR A 699 24.99 -7.21 -4.57
C THR A 699 25.65 -7.27 -3.19
N ALA A 700 25.59 -8.40 -2.48
CA ALA A 700 26.32 -8.58 -1.22
C ALA A 700 27.83 -8.52 -1.47
N SER A 701 28.56 -7.84 -0.58
CA SER A 701 30.03 -7.86 -0.61
C SER A 701 30.55 -9.17 -0.01
N PRO A 702 31.61 -9.81 -0.55
CA PRO A 702 32.26 -10.94 0.10
C PRO A 702 32.79 -10.60 1.50
N GLY A 703 32.93 -11.61 2.36
CA GLY A 703 33.51 -11.48 3.71
C GLY A 703 32.75 -12.24 4.80
N VAL A 704 33.05 -11.95 6.06
CA VAL A 704 32.44 -12.60 7.23
C VAL A 704 31.14 -11.90 7.66
N TYR A 705 30.10 -12.71 7.91
CA TYR A 705 28.76 -12.28 8.30
C TYR A 705 28.22 -13.09 9.50
N ARG A 706 27.21 -12.55 10.17
CA ARG A 706 26.34 -13.28 11.11
C ARG A 706 24.90 -12.80 11.03
N ILE A 707 23.98 -13.58 11.58
CA ILE A 707 22.58 -13.21 11.78
C ILE A 707 22.34 -12.88 13.26
N THR A 708 21.62 -11.80 13.54
CA THR A 708 21.24 -11.35 14.89
C THR A 708 19.72 -11.20 14.97
N HIS A 709 19.12 -11.71 16.06
CA HIS A 709 17.70 -11.61 16.37
C HIS A 709 17.47 -10.66 17.56
N PHE A 710 16.41 -9.85 17.50
CA PHE A 710 15.88 -9.09 18.62
C PHE A 710 14.42 -9.50 18.89
N GLY A 711 14.06 -9.64 20.16
CA GLY A 711 12.69 -9.97 20.58
C GLY A 711 12.32 -9.39 21.94
N SER A 712 11.08 -9.60 22.34
CA SER A 712 10.53 -9.17 23.63
C SER A 712 9.66 -10.29 24.22
N ALA A 713 9.93 -10.65 25.48
CA ALA A 713 9.24 -11.74 26.19
C ALA A 713 8.40 -11.18 27.33
N LYS A 714 7.17 -11.68 27.47
CA LYS A 714 6.27 -11.35 28.57
C LYS A 714 6.36 -12.41 29.67
N THR A 715 6.65 -11.99 30.90
CA THR A 715 6.68 -12.89 32.05
C THR A 715 5.28 -13.26 32.55
N PRO A 716 5.11 -14.31 33.37
CA PRO A 716 3.86 -14.61 34.06
C PRO A 716 3.34 -13.46 34.95
N ILE A 717 4.21 -12.55 35.41
CA ILE A 717 3.84 -11.34 36.16
C ILE A 717 3.59 -10.12 35.25
N SER A 718 3.43 -10.34 33.94
CA SER A 718 3.14 -9.34 32.90
C SER A 718 4.17 -8.22 32.70
N SER A 719 5.39 -8.37 33.22
CA SER A 719 6.52 -7.54 32.78
C SER A 719 7.00 -7.98 31.40
N ILE A 720 7.41 -7.02 30.55
CA ILE A 720 8.00 -7.29 29.23
C ILE A 720 9.49 -6.96 29.28
N HIS A 721 10.33 -7.88 28.78
CA HIS A 721 11.78 -7.73 28.73
C HIS A 721 12.31 -8.01 27.32
N HIS A 722 13.19 -7.12 26.84
CA HIS A 722 13.82 -7.26 25.53
C HIS A 722 15.06 -8.12 25.59
N PHE A 723 15.28 -8.93 24.55
CA PHE A 723 16.42 -9.82 24.42
C PHE A 723 17.01 -9.79 23.01
N SER A 724 18.26 -10.25 22.88
CA SER A 724 18.89 -10.52 21.60
C SER A 724 19.80 -11.75 21.65
N GLY A 725 20.11 -12.28 20.48
CA GLY A 725 21.10 -13.35 20.26
C GLY A 725 21.64 -13.31 18.84
N SER A 726 22.78 -13.96 18.61
CA SER A 726 23.47 -13.96 17.31
C SER A 726 23.97 -15.35 16.95
N SER A 727 23.90 -15.69 15.66
CA SER A 727 24.47 -16.92 15.07
C SER A 727 25.99 -16.96 15.22
N SER A 728 26.56 -18.15 15.00
CA SER A 728 27.97 -18.24 14.63
C SER A 728 28.21 -17.50 13.32
N ALA A 729 29.43 -17.02 13.11
CA ALA A 729 29.80 -16.35 11.88
C ALA A 729 30.00 -17.35 10.72
N PHE A 730 29.82 -16.85 9.50
CA PHE A 730 29.94 -17.58 8.26
C PHE A 730 30.51 -16.68 7.15
N VAL A 731 31.06 -17.27 6.09
CA VAL A 731 31.64 -16.52 4.97
C VAL A 731 30.65 -16.43 3.82
N VAL A 732 30.58 -15.27 3.18
CA VAL A 732 29.87 -15.05 1.91
C VAL A 732 30.86 -14.73 0.81
N TYR A 733 30.64 -15.28 -0.39
CA TYR A 733 31.47 -15.09 -1.58
C TYR A 733 30.62 -14.85 -2.84
#